data_AF-A0AAV9G4B6-F1
#
_entry.id   AF-A0AAV9G4B6-F1
#
_cell.length_a   1.000
_cell.length_b   1.000
_cell.length_c   1.000
_cell.angle_alpha   90.00
_cell.angle_beta   90.00
_cell.angle_gamma   90.00
#
_symmetry.space_group_name_H-M   'P 1'
#
loop_
_entity.id
_entity.type
_entity.pdbx_description
1 polymer ?
#
loop_
_entity_poly.entity_id
_entity_poly.type
_entity_poly.pdbx_seq_one_letter_code
_entity_poly.pdbx_strand_id
1 'polypeptide(L)'
;MSTASPASPPENGFQVALRKFEARLTPDERARCKVTTLDELKNVVLAIQDKQRKRREMINMRRIRGFLEAMEQFGKVIEVFTNTSEMVAFVWGPMKLLLLASFPTNKDATASCWMESLDALLDAYETIARNLPIFEGYQEQFRGNKRVQVVLESIWSSVLVFHLQALRIFDQHLLKQLFRSLWKDFKSRFNHLISDITQQKSTLESHVNQIHIQHYESDRLKMLAEFEHAQEKRAADKYMFVQQWINPESCIEYHEVHISVRQEQHKDTGHWLGDWILSNEHVRAWMVPGVPRASFLWINAIPGAGKSVLASVIIEDIKQKGLGPVAYFYCHHQDPNRRTFGSIAKGLLSQLIAQQRHLVPYYHDEAITSGEVSLQSQKRYRKPFKHMLQNITKAFLVIDGLDECPEKERIQFLDFLSETVSLCDNTQPGKVRVLVLSRDEPDLRKRLMIGLMAQLGRADFQGDITIYVKHRAERIYTKFSDHGLTIQDKEYIESHVLDMTEEMFLYAKLVMENLEGQPTIDHLRRELEPHRFPKGLGQAYSRTLDRIRNNPHPNDAAMAHRILSLMICCMRPLRWREIQAAISLNLETRTVESTRRTAVHIAEVCGSLIVQLQGDRIEFVHTTAVGYILEDGYISQFSADRAMASLCLLYLDFPCFAEDCSDDQRAQRVAEGCYSFQDYAIAHWPDHVSAVANRVDSTIPSQQPETPFRLEEDWMFDALLYFGFRYQVDIETATPTSAGSSPMPPGLAKFDTPRFSVLICLLWNHVRSVRARTGDSRDKVSLPSLENTLKANRQALEAVWGERSARSRRVVTIYGEKWFKCRQLSCYYFHEGFPSDTLRKDHYSRHDRPFRCEDEGCPGSIAGFASLNELEKHKRNMHPGFDRLSSTFARLKKGQGGNGREPKYPCPRPGCTQKFETRVDCRGHLMSHIQRILPKP
;
A
#
# COMPACT_ATOMS: atom_id res chain seq x y z
N MET A 1 -61.36 21.41 -18.56
CA MET A 1 -61.28 19.94 -18.61
C MET A 1 -59.85 19.56 -18.92
N SER A 2 -59.06 19.24 -17.89
CA SER A 2 -57.70 18.71 -18.04
C SER A 2 -57.72 17.30 -17.46
N THR A 3 -57.57 16.31 -18.33
CA THR A 3 -57.57 14.88 -18.00
C THR A 3 -56.37 14.56 -17.12
N ALA A 4 -56.64 14.24 -15.85
CA ALA A 4 -55.64 13.67 -14.95
C ALA A 4 -55.21 12.30 -15.50
N SER A 5 -53.90 12.13 -15.74
CA SER A 5 -53.31 10.80 -15.98
C SER A 5 -53.68 9.87 -14.82
N PRO A 6 -54.05 8.61 -15.08
CA PRO A 6 -54.29 7.66 -14.01
C PRO A 6 -52.97 7.41 -13.28
N ALA A 7 -52.98 7.56 -11.96
CA ALA A 7 -51.86 7.14 -11.12
C ALA A 7 -51.54 5.67 -11.42
N SER A 8 -50.27 5.40 -11.78
CA SER A 8 -49.76 4.04 -11.96
C SER A 8 -50.04 3.20 -10.72
N PRO A 9 -50.50 1.95 -10.85
CA PRO A 9 -50.80 1.11 -9.71
C PRO A 9 -49.56 0.92 -8.82
N PRO A 10 -49.73 0.74 -7.49
CA PRO A 10 -48.60 0.52 -6.59
C PRO A 10 -47.79 -0.70 -7.05
N GLU A 11 -46.50 -0.50 -7.33
CA GLU A 11 -45.61 -1.54 -7.83
C GLU A 11 -45.44 -2.65 -6.79
N ASN A 12 -45.59 -3.90 -7.22
CA ASN A 12 -45.38 -5.06 -6.36
C ASN A 12 -43.88 -5.34 -6.11
N GLY A 13 -43.54 -6.11 -5.07
CA GLY A 13 -42.14 -6.35 -4.71
C GLY A 13 -41.33 -7.10 -5.78
N PHE A 14 -41.99 -7.88 -6.65
CA PHE A 14 -41.36 -8.51 -7.81
C PHE A 14 -40.80 -7.47 -8.80
N GLN A 15 -41.58 -6.44 -9.14
CA GLN A 15 -41.16 -5.33 -10.01
C GLN A 15 -40.05 -4.48 -9.37
N VAL A 16 -40.08 -4.29 -8.05
CA VAL A 16 -39.03 -3.57 -7.32
C VAL A 16 -37.71 -4.35 -7.36
N ALA A 17 -37.74 -5.66 -7.09
CA ALA A 17 -36.55 -6.51 -7.14
C ALA A 17 -35.96 -6.57 -8.55
N LEU A 18 -36.81 -6.67 -9.58
CA LEU A 18 -36.38 -6.69 -10.97
C LEU A 18 -35.70 -5.38 -11.38
N ARG A 19 -36.28 -4.21 -11.07
CA ARG A 19 -35.65 -2.91 -11.37
C ARG A 19 -34.30 -2.74 -10.68
N LYS A 20 -34.18 -3.18 -9.42
CA LYS A 20 -32.89 -3.18 -8.69
C LYS A 20 -31.85 -4.06 -9.39
N PHE A 21 -32.27 -5.21 -9.92
CA PHE A 21 -31.41 -6.09 -10.70
C PHE A 21 -31.00 -5.46 -12.03
N GLU A 22 -31.96 -4.96 -12.82
CA GLU A 22 -31.71 -4.31 -14.12
C GLU A 22 -30.77 -3.13 -13.99
N ALA A 23 -30.94 -2.29 -12.97
CA ALA A 23 -30.09 -1.13 -12.69
C ALA A 23 -28.60 -1.49 -12.49
N ARG A 24 -28.30 -2.75 -12.16
CA ARG A 24 -26.94 -3.25 -11.92
C ARG A 24 -26.38 -4.08 -13.08
N LEU A 25 -27.12 -4.24 -14.17
CA LEU A 25 -26.66 -4.87 -15.41
C LEU A 25 -26.05 -3.84 -16.35
N THR A 26 -25.05 -4.25 -17.14
CA THR A 26 -24.56 -3.44 -18.27
C THR A 26 -25.63 -3.31 -19.36
N PRO A 27 -25.55 -2.29 -20.24
CA PRO A 27 -26.50 -2.16 -21.35
C PRO A 27 -26.59 -3.42 -22.23
N ASP A 28 -25.46 -4.09 -22.49
CA ASP A 28 -25.41 -5.35 -23.25
C ASP A 28 -26.06 -6.52 -22.48
N GLU A 29 -25.71 -6.70 -21.20
CA GLU A 29 -26.29 -7.74 -20.35
C GLU A 29 -27.82 -7.58 -20.28
N ARG A 30 -28.31 -6.35 -20.08
CA ARG A 30 -29.74 -6.07 -19.98
C ARG A 30 -30.47 -6.40 -21.28
N ALA A 31 -29.92 -5.98 -22.42
CA ALA A 31 -30.52 -6.24 -23.74
C ALA A 31 -30.60 -7.74 -24.02
N ARG A 32 -29.53 -8.50 -23.72
CA ARG A 32 -29.47 -9.95 -23.93
C ARG A 32 -30.39 -10.72 -22.98
N CYS A 33 -30.52 -10.27 -21.74
CA CYS A 33 -31.41 -10.92 -20.77
C CYS A 33 -32.87 -10.78 -21.16
N LYS A 34 -33.31 -9.57 -21.54
CA LYS A 34 -34.72 -9.26 -21.83
C LYS A 34 -35.33 -10.10 -22.94
N VAL A 35 -34.54 -10.51 -23.93
CA VAL A 35 -35.00 -11.27 -25.09
C VAL A 35 -34.87 -12.79 -24.94
N THR A 36 -34.25 -13.28 -23.87
CA THR A 36 -33.93 -14.71 -23.75
C THR A 36 -35.15 -15.52 -23.30
N THR A 37 -35.51 -16.55 -24.08
CA THR A 37 -36.57 -17.51 -23.75
C THR A 37 -36.01 -18.81 -23.15
N LEU A 38 -36.89 -19.62 -22.52
CA LEU A 38 -36.51 -20.94 -22.01
C LEU A 38 -36.03 -21.87 -23.14
N ASP A 39 -36.63 -21.79 -24.33
CA ASP A 39 -36.23 -22.61 -25.49
C ASP A 39 -34.85 -22.22 -26.02
N GLU A 40 -34.52 -20.92 -26.03
CA GLU A 40 -33.16 -20.47 -26.34
C GLU A 40 -32.13 -21.00 -25.34
N LEU A 41 -32.46 -20.99 -24.04
CA LEU A 41 -31.60 -21.54 -23.01
C LEU A 41 -31.40 -23.06 -23.19
N LYS A 42 -32.47 -23.81 -23.48
CA LYS A 42 -32.39 -25.25 -23.80
C LYS A 42 -31.49 -25.51 -25.01
N ASN A 43 -31.58 -24.69 -26.06
CA ASN A 43 -30.71 -24.78 -27.23
C ASN A 43 -29.23 -24.58 -26.87
N VAL A 44 -28.92 -23.64 -25.97
CA VAL A 44 -27.55 -23.43 -25.47
C VAL A 44 -27.05 -24.63 -24.67
N VAL A 45 -27.89 -25.22 -23.81
CA VAL A 45 -27.54 -26.44 -23.05
C VAL A 45 -27.22 -27.61 -24.00
N LEU A 46 -28.06 -27.83 -25.02
CA LEU A 46 -27.84 -28.85 -26.04
C LEU A 46 -26.54 -28.61 -26.82
N ALA A 47 -26.27 -27.36 -27.20
CA ALA A 47 -25.04 -27.00 -27.91
C ALA A 47 -23.79 -27.24 -27.05
N ILE A 48 -23.85 -26.94 -25.75
CA ILE A 48 -22.78 -27.25 -24.79
C ILE A 48 -22.56 -28.77 -24.69
N GLN A 49 -23.63 -29.56 -24.57
CA GLN A 49 -23.54 -31.03 -24.50
C GLN A 49 -22.94 -31.64 -25.76
N ASP A 50 -23.33 -31.17 -26.94
CA ASP A 50 -22.76 -31.65 -28.21
C ASP A 50 -21.26 -31.32 -28.32
N LYS A 51 -20.85 -30.13 -27.87
CA LYS A 51 -19.43 -29.74 -27.83
C LYS A 51 -18.64 -30.54 -26.80
N GLN A 52 -19.17 -30.78 -25.59
CA GLN A 52 -18.53 -31.64 -24.59
C GLN A 52 -18.31 -33.05 -25.14
N ARG A 53 -19.30 -33.61 -25.85
CA ARG A 53 -19.19 -34.92 -26.52
C ARG A 53 -18.06 -34.92 -27.55
N LYS A 54 -17.96 -33.88 -28.38
CA LYS A 54 -16.89 -33.72 -29.37
C LYS A 54 -15.50 -33.58 -28.73
N ARG A 55 -15.41 -32.94 -27.55
CA ARG A 55 -14.16 -32.76 -26.78
C ARG A 55 -13.81 -33.95 -25.88
N ARG A 56 -14.73 -34.90 -25.66
CA ARG A 56 -14.61 -36.01 -24.69
C ARG A 56 -14.47 -35.57 -23.23
N GLU A 57 -15.00 -34.41 -22.89
CA GLU A 57 -14.90 -33.80 -21.57
C GLU A 57 -16.32 -33.59 -21.02
N MET A 58 -16.94 -34.67 -20.53
CA MET A 58 -18.36 -34.69 -20.17
C MET A 58 -18.60 -34.26 -18.72
N ILE A 59 -19.52 -33.32 -18.52
CA ILE A 59 -20.06 -32.89 -17.23
C ILE A 59 -21.58 -33.13 -17.22
N ASN A 60 -22.12 -33.55 -16.07
CA ASN A 60 -23.55 -33.87 -15.95
C ASN A 60 -24.43 -32.61 -15.99
N MET A 61 -24.83 -32.20 -17.19
CA MET A 61 -25.75 -31.08 -17.41
C MET A 61 -27.17 -31.32 -16.87
N ARG A 62 -27.55 -32.54 -16.45
CA ARG A 62 -28.89 -32.79 -15.88
C ARG A 62 -29.12 -32.11 -14.53
N ARG A 63 -28.05 -31.64 -13.88
CA ARG A 63 -28.07 -30.98 -12.57
C ARG A 63 -28.91 -29.70 -12.54
N ILE A 64 -29.05 -28.99 -13.66
CA ILE A 64 -29.89 -27.78 -13.75
C ILE A 64 -31.38 -28.07 -13.91
N ARG A 65 -31.77 -29.33 -14.19
CA ARG A 65 -33.15 -29.69 -14.54
C ARG A 65 -34.14 -29.23 -13.46
N GLY A 66 -33.86 -29.55 -12.20
CA GLY A 66 -34.74 -29.17 -11.10
C GLY A 66 -34.89 -27.65 -10.94
N PHE A 67 -33.85 -26.88 -11.28
CA PHE A 67 -33.93 -25.41 -11.25
C PHE A 67 -34.83 -24.88 -12.37
N LEU A 68 -34.67 -25.40 -13.59
CA LEU A 68 -35.49 -25.01 -14.74
C LEU A 68 -36.98 -25.31 -14.50
N GLU A 69 -37.30 -26.51 -14.01
CA GLU A 69 -38.67 -26.93 -13.68
C GLU A 69 -39.25 -26.03 -12.58
N ALA A 70 -38.50 -25.77 -11.51
CA ALA A 70 -38.95 -24.91 -10.42
C ALA A 70 -39.19 -23.46 -10.87
N MET A 71 -38.32 -22.88 -11.70
CA MET A 71 -38.48 -21.51 -12.19
C MET A 71 -39.59 -21.37 -13.25
N GLU A 72 -39.85 -22.41 -14.04
CA GLU A 72 -41.01 -22.44 -14.95
C GLU A 72 -42.32 -22.46 -14.15
N GLN A 73 -42.40 -23.26 -13.09
CA GLN A 73 -43.55 -23.25 -12.17
C GLN A 73 -43.67 -21.89 -11.45
N PHE A 74 -42.56 -21.34 -10.97
CA PHE A 74 -42.57 -20.06 -10.26
C PHE A 74 -42.95 -18.89 -11.19
N GLY A 75 -42.56 -18.94 -12.47
CA GLY A 75 -42.96 -17.98 -13.48
C GLY A 75 -44.48 -17.87 -13.62
N LYS A 76 -45.18 -19.00 -13.64
CA LYS A 76 -46.66 -19.03 -13.64
C LYS A 76 -47.26 -18.37 -12.38
N VAL A 77 -46.58 -18.48 -11.24
CA VAL A 77 -47.00 -17.81 -9.99
C VAL A 77 -46.78 -16.30 -10.07
N ILE A 78 -45.63 -15.85 -10.59
CA ILE A 78 -45.32 -14.43 -10.75
C ILE A 78 -46.30 -13.76 -11.73
N GLU A 79 -46.69 -14.45 -12.80
CA GLU A 79 -47.66 -13.96 -13.78
C GLU A 79 -49.02 -13.61 -13.14
N VAL A 80 -49.47 -14.40 -12.17
CA VAL A 80 -50.71 -14.14 -11.40
C VAL A 80 -50.66 -12.81 -10.63
N PHE A 81 -49.48 -12.38 -10.17
CA PHE A 81 -49.31 -11.16 -9.38
C PHE A 81 -48.90 -9.93 -10.20
N THR A 82 -48.28 -10.13 -11.35
CA THR A 82 -47.68 -9.06 -12.16
C THR A 82 -48.45 -8.79 -13.45
N ASN A 83 -49.33 -9.70 -13.90
CA ASN A 83 -49.94 -9.71 -15.23
C ASN A 83 -48.90 -9.62 -16.37
N THR A 84 -47.67 -10.05 -16.12
CA THR A 84 -46.58 -10.01 -17.11
C THR A 84 -45.81 -11.33 -17.12
N SER A 85 -45.73 -11.98 -18.28
CA SER A 85 -44.92 -13.19 -18.48
C SER A 85 -43.43 -12.89 -18.75
N GLU A 86 -43.10 -11.63 -19.05
CA GLU A 86 -41.74 -11.19 -19.44
C GLU A 86 -40.70 -11.25 -18.31
N MET A 87 -41.12 -11.28 -17.04
CA MET A 87 -40.19 -11.22 -15.91
C MET A 87 -39.24 -12.42 -15.84
N VAL A 88 -39.70 -13.60 -16.26
CA VAL A 88 -38.91 -14.84 -16.17
C VAL A 88 -37.76 -14.86 -17.18
N ALA A 89 -37.80 -14.00 -18.22
CA ALA A 89 -36.66 -13.78 -19.11
C ALA A 89 -35.39 -13.35 -18.35
N PHE A 90 -35.54 -12.66 -17.21
CA PHE A 90 -34.43 -12.28 -16.34
C PHE A 90 -33.91 -13.41 -15.43
N VAL A 91 -34.46 -14.61 -15.53
CA VAL A 91 -33.86 -15.85 -15.02
C VAL A 91 -33.11 -16.55 -16.16
N TRP A 92 -33.75 -16.70 -17.32
CA TRP A 92 -33.19 -17.41 -18.46
C TRP A 92 -31.97 -16.72 -19.06
N GLY A 93 -32.04 -15.40 -19.19
CA GLY A 93 -30.98 -14.54 -19.70
C GLY A 93 -29.67 -14.68 -18.94
N PRO A 94 -29.63 -14.37 -17.63
CA PRO A 94 -28.42 -14.52 -16.82
C PRO A 94 -27.89 -15.95 -16.81
N MET A 95 -28.78 -16.96 -16.75
CA MET A 95 -28.35 -18.36 -16.80
C MET A 95 -27.68 -18.71 -18.14
N LYS A 96 -28.22 -18.22 -19.26
CA LYS A 96 -27.61 -18.35 -20.60
C LYS A 96 -26.24 -17.69 -20.64
N LEU A 97 -26.11 -16.47 -20.12
CA LEU A 97 -24.84 -15.75 -20.06
C LEU A 97 -23.79 -16.50 -19.23
N LEU A 98 -24.18 -17.00 -18.05
CA LEU A 98 -23.30 -17.74 -17.14
C LEU A 98 -22.82 -19.07 -17.76
N LEU A 99 -23.72 -19.81 -18.41
CA LEU A 99 -23.36 -21.04 -19.10
C LEU A 99 -22.36 -20.78 -20.24
N LEU A 100 -22.60 -19.75 -21.05
CA LEU A 100 -21.69 -19.36 -22.13
C LEU A 100 -20.34 -18.84 -21.61
N ALA A 101 -20.32 -18.15 -20.46
CA ALA A 101 -19.09 -17.70 -19.82
C ALA A 101 -18.29 -18.87 -19.22
N SER A 102 -18.97 -19.84 -18.61
CA SER A 102 -18.34 -21.03 -18.02
C SER A 102 -17.81 -22.03 -19.06
N PHE A 103 -18.34 -22.00 -20.29
CA PHE A 103 -17.95 -22.90 -21.38
C PHE A 103 -17.65 -22.12 -22.68
N PRO A 104 -16.40 -21.71 -22.91
CA PRO A 104 -16.03 -20.98 -24.11
C PRO A 104 -16.14 -21.87 -25.37
N THR A 105 -16.87 -21.37 -26.35
CA THR A 105 -17.24 -22.10 -27.57
C THR A 105 -16.15 -22.20 -28.63
N ASN A 106 -15.06 -21.41 -28.53
CA ASN A 106 -13.91 -21.40 -29.43
C ASN A 106 -12.76 -22.27 -28.92
N LYS A 107 -12.02 -22.91 -29.84
CA LYS A 107 -10.88 -23.80 -29.53
C LYS A 107 -9.63 -23.06 -29.03
N ASP A 108 -9.46 -21.78 -29.40
CA ASP A 108 -8.27 -21.00 -29.04
C ASP A 108 -8.32 -20.41 -27.62
N ALA A 109 -9.46 -20.52 -26.95
CA ALA A 109 -9.62 -20.18 -25.54
C ALA A 109 -9.47 -21.45 -24.68
N THR A 110 -8.24 -21.92 -24.49
CA THR A 110 -7.88 -22.87 -23.43
C THR A 110 -8.09 -22.22 -22.06
N ALA A 111 -9.36 -22.11 -21.63
CA ALA A 111 -9.67 -21.78 -20.26
C ALA A 111 -9.27 -22.97 -19.39
N SER A 112 -8.09 -22.91 -18.77
CA SER A 112 -7.55 -23.93 -17.84
C SER A 112 -8.49 -24.32 -16.68
N CYS A 113 -9.64 -23.65 -16.52
CA CYS A 113 -10.59 -23.80 -15.42
C CYS A 113 -12.05 -24.00 -15.89
N TRP A 114 -12.34 -24.14 -17.20
CA TRP A 114 -13.74 -24.19 -17.67
C TRP A 114 -14.54 -25.34 -17.05
N MET A 115 -13.93 -26.55 -16.92
CA MET A 115 -14.58 -27.70 -16.30
C MET A 115 -14.95 -27.42 -14.84
N GLU A 116 -14.00 -26.86 -14.08
CA GLU A 116 -14.19 -26.52 -12.67
C GLU A 116 -15.25 -25.42 -12.51
N SER A 117 -15.23 -24.40 -13.37
CA SER A 117 -16.21 -23.31 -13.33
C SER A 117 -17.62 -23.74 -13.71
N LEU A 118 -17.75 -24.61 -14.73
CA LEU A 118 -19.03 -25.17 -15.14
C LEU A 118 -19.57 -26.12 -14.07
N ASP A 119 -18.73 -27.02 -13.55
CA ASP A 119 -19.14 -27.94 -12.47
C ASP A 119 -19.65 -27.20 -11.23
N ALA A 120 -18.92 -26.16 -10.81
CA ALA A 120 -19.30 -25.31 -9.69
C ALA A 120 -20.59 -24.52 -9.94
N LEU A 121 -20.79 -23.99 -11.15
CA LEU A 121 -22.03 -23.30 -11.54
C LEU A 121 -23.23 -24.25 -11.51
N LEU A 122 -23.07 -25.47 -12.05
CA LEU A 122 -24.10 -26.50 -12.03
C LEU A 122 -24.43 -26.94 -10.60
N ASP A 123 -23.42 -27.05 -9.73
CA ASP A 123 -23.59 -27.34 -8.30
C ASP A 123 -24.43 -26.28 -7.59
N ALA A 124 -24.17 -25.00 -7.91
CA ALA A 124 -24.93 -23.90 -7.35
C ALA A 124 -26.40 -23.96 -7.78
N TYR A 125 -26.70 -24.16 -9.07
CA TYR A 125 -28.08 -24.31 -9.55
C TYR A 125 -28.80 -25.51 -8.93
N GLU A 126 -28.12 -26.66 -8.84
CA GLU A 126 -28.66 -27.87 -8.22
C GLU A 126 -28.96 -27.66 -6.73
N THR A 127 -28.09 -26.93 -6.04
CA THR A 127 -28.26 -26.59 -4.62
C THR A 127 -29.41 -25.61 -4.41
N ILE A 128 -29.56 -24.59 -5.27
CA ILE A 128 -30.72 -23.70 -5.24
C ILE A 128 -32.01 -24.51 -5.45
N ALA A 129 -32.05 -25.35 -6.50
CA ALA A 129 -33.21 -26.17 -6.83
C ALA A 129 -33.68 -27.04 -5.65
N ARG A 130 -32.74 -27.70 -4.95
CA ARG A 130 -33.05 -28.54 -3.77
C ARG A 130 -33.68 -27.75 -2.61
N ASN A 131 -33.37 -26.47 -2.50
CA ASN A 131 -33.84 -25.61 -1.40
C ASN A 131 -35.07 -24.78 -1.75
N LEU A 132 -35.50 -24.74 -3.02
CA LEU A 132 -36.74 -24.07 -3.41
C LEU A 132 -37.99 -24.86 -2.96
N PRO A 133 -39.11 -24.17 -2.70
CA PRO A 133 -40.39 -24.81 -2.43
C PRO A 133 -40.99 -25.40 -3.72
N ILE A 134 -41.92 -26.34 -3.57
CA ILE A 134 -42.71 -26.87 -4.68
C ILE A 134 -43.82 -25.87 -5.01
N PHE A 135 -43.75 -25.19 -6.15
CA PHE A 135 -44.72 -24.13 -6.47
C PHE A 135 -46.07 -24.66 -6.99
N GLU A 136 -46.08 -25.89 -7.49
CA GLU A 136 -47.22 -26.63 -8.04
C GLU A 136 -48.17 -27.09 -6.93
N GLY A 137 -49.13 -26.24 -6.55
CA GLY A 137 -50.11 -26.52 -5.49
C GLY A 137 -50.54 -25.27 -4.73
N TYR A 138 -49.74 -24.21 -4.78
CA TYR A 138 -50.07 -22.98 -4.07
C TYR A 138 -50.90 -21.99 -4.91
N GLN A 139 -51.04 -22.22 -6.23
CA GLN A 139 -51.75 -21.34 -7.20
C GLN A 139 -53.14 -20.89 -6.73
N GLU A 140 -53.91 -21.77 -6.08
CA GLU A 140 -55.26 -21.45 -5.59
C GLU A 140 -55.28 -20.76 -4.21
N GLN A 141 -54.26 -20.99 -3.36
CA GLN A 141 -54.15 -20.37 -2.04
C GLN A 141 -53.63 -18.92 -2.09
N PHE A 142 -53.13 -18.46 -3.24
CA PHE A 142 -52.38 -17.21 -3.39
C PHE A 142 -53.20 -15.93 -3.61
N ARG A 143 -54.43 -16.00 -4.13
CA ARG A 143 -55.18 -14.80 -4.59
C ARG A 143 -55.60 -13.83 -3.47
N GLY A 144 -55.42 -14.19 -2.19
CA GLY A 144 -55.80 -13.36 -1.05
C GLY A 144 -54.74 -13.16 0.04
N ASN A 145 -53.58 -13.83 -0.03
CA ASN A 145 -52.62 -13.84 1.08
C ASN A 145 -51.37 -12.99 0.79
N LYS A 146 -51.44 -11.69 1.15
CA LYS A 146 -50.32 -10.74 1.05
C LYS A 146 -49.02 -11.23 1.71
N ARG A 147 -49.08 -12.15 2.69
CA ARG A 147 -47.90 -12.64 3.42
C ARG A 147 -47.09 -13.63 2.61
N VAL A 148 -47.79 -14.52 1.92
CA VAL A 148 -47.17 -15.48 1.00
C VAL A 148 -46.54 -14.75 -0.18
N GLN A 149 -47.18 -13.67 -0.64
CA GLN A 149 -46.61 -12.79 -1.65
C GLN A 149 -45.25 -12.22 -1.21
N VAL A 150 -45.08 -11.72 0.02
CA VAL A 150 -43.78 -11.17 0.48
C VAL A 150 -42.67 -12.24 0.53
N VAL A 151 -43.00 -13.47 0.93
CA VAL A 151 -42.02 -14.58 0.94
C VAL A 151 -41.63 -14.98 -0.48
N LEU A 152 -42.57 -15.01 -1.42
CA LEU A 152 -42.27 -15.28 -2.83
C LEU A 152 -41.45 -14.14 -3.46
N GLU A 153 -41.79 -12.88 -3.18
CA GLU A 153 -41.00 -11.71 -3.60
C GLU A 153 -39.56 -11.79 -3.06
N SER A 154 -39.39 -12.32 -1.86
CA SER A 154 -38.09 -12.58 -1.25
C SER A 154 -37.30 -13.68 -1.94
N ILE A 155 -37.93 -14.82 -2.27
CA ILE A 155 -37.29 -15.91 -3.03
C ILE A 155 -36.85 -15.40 -4.40
N TRP A 156 -37.72 -14.63 -5.07
CA TRP A 156 -37.40 -13.98 -6.35
C TRP A 156 -36.19 -13.06 -6.24
N SER A 157 -36.17 -12.20 -5.23
CA SER A 157 -35.03 -11.32 -4.98
C SER A 157 -33.74 -12.12 -4.73
N SER A 158 -33.78 -13.22 -3.98
CA SER A 158 -32.62 -14.09 -3.75
C SER A 158 -32.08 -14.69 -5.05
N VAL A 159 -32.95 -15.19 -5.93
CA VAL A 159 -32.53 -15.75 -7.23
C VAL A 159 -31.87 -14.67 -8.11
N LEU A 160 -32.41 -13.45 -8.14
CA LEU A 160 -31.80 -12.34 -8.88
C LEU A 160 -30.46 -11.91 -8.28
N VAL A 161 -30.32 -11.88 -6.95
CA VAL A 161 -29.06 -11.58 -6.25
C VAL A 161 -28.00 -12.62 -6.59
N PHE A 162 -28.34 -13.91 -6.59
CA PHE A 162 -27.44 -14.98 -7.02
C PHE A 162 -26.93 -14.75 -8.45
N HIS A 163 -27.85 -14.53 -9.41
CA HIS A 163 -27.46 -14.31 -10.80
C HIS A 163 -26.56 -13.10 -10.96
N LEU A 164 -26.87 -11.99 -10.29
CA LEU A 164 -26.05 -10.78 -10.35
C LEU A 164 -24.63 -11.04 -9.83
N GLN A 165 -24.52 -11.69 -8.67
CA GLN A 165 -23.21 -11.99 -8.07
C GLN A 165 -22.42 -12.98 -8.91
N ALA A 166 -23.07 -14.01 -9.46
CA ALA A 166 -22.46 -14.97 -10.35
C ALA A 166 -21.97 -14.28 -11.65
N LEU A 167 -22.77 -13.41 -12.27
CA LEU A 167 -22.36 -12.71 -13.50
C LEU A 167 -21.08 -11.89 -13.31
N ARG A 168 -20.88 -11.31 -12.12
CA ARG A 168 -19.67 -10.54 -11.79
C ARG A 168 -18.43 -11.42 -11.59
N ILE A 169 -18.60 -12.68 -11.19
CA ILE A 169 -17.49 -13.65 -11.08
C ILE A 169 -17.17 -14.26 -12.45
N PHE A 170 -18.21 -14.49 -13.23
CA PHE A 170 -18.14 -15.12 -14.55
C PHE A 170 -17.79 -14.14 -15.69
N ASP A 171 -17.27 -12.96 -15.36
CA ASP A 171 -16.64 -12.09 -16.34
C ASP A 171 -15.47 -12.82 -17.02
N GLN A 172 -15.51 -12.90 -18.36
CA GLN A 172 -14.62 -13.74 -19.16
C GLN A 172 -13.13 -13.42 -18.96
N HIS A 173 -12.80 -12.17 -18.58
CA HIS A 173 -11.43 -11.77 -18.29
C HIS A 173 -10.92 -12.29 -16.93
N LEU A 174 -11.80 -12.37 -15.93
CA LEU A 174 -11.45 -12.79 -14.56
C LEU A 174 -11.47 -14.32 -14.40
N LEU A 175 -12.34 -15.01 -15.16
CA LEU A 175 -12.59 -16.44 -14.98
C LEU A 175 -11.36 -17.33 -15.21
N LYS A 176 -10.46 -16.96 -16.13
CA LYS A 176 -9.35 -17.82 -16.57
C LYS A 176 -8.29 -18.07 -15.51
N GLN A 177 -8.08 -17.13 -14.58
CA GLN A 177 -7.00 -17.20 -13.58
C GLN A 177 -7.49 -17.08 -12.13
N LEU A 178 -8.67 -16.47 -11.92
CA LEU A 178 -9.11 -16.05 -10.58
C LEU A 178 -10.25 -16.87 -10.02
N PHE A 179 -10.85 -17.75 -10.82
CA PHE A 179 -12.10 -18.45 -10.49
C PHE A 179 -12.06 -19.10 -9.11
N ARG A 180 -11.02 -19.88 -8.78
CA ARG A 180 -10.92 -20.57 -7.48
C ARG A 180 -11.04 -19.65 -6.29
N SER A 181 -10.31 -18.54 -6.29
CA SER A 181 -10.28 -17.60 -5.18
C SER A 181 -11.60 -16.82 -5.10
N LEU A 182 -12.08 -16.31 -6.24
CA LEU A 182 -13.35 -15.58 -6.32
C LEU A 182 -14.54 -16.47 -5.97
N TRP A 183 -14.56 -17.71 -6.44
CA TRP A 183 -15.60 -18.69 -6.15
C TRP A 183 -15.57 -19.14 -4.70
N LYS A 184 -14.40 -19.33 -4.09
CA LYS A 184 -14.28 -19.64 -2.66
C LYS A 184 -14.86 -18.53 -1.79
N ASP A 185 -14.55 -17.28 -2.12
CA ASP A 185 -15.13 -16.11 -1.44
C ASP A 185 -16.64 -16.03 -1.65
N PHE A 186 -17.10 -16.18 -2.89
CA PHE A 186 -18.51 -16.22 -3.25
C PHE A 186 -19.27 -17.36 -2.57
N LYS A 187 -18.71 -18.56 -2.47
CA LYS A 187 -19.37 -19.74 -1.89
C LYS A 187 -19.81 -19.48 -0.44
N SER A 188 -19.05 -18.67 0.30
CA SER A 188 -19.46 -18.24 1.64
C SER A 188 -20.73 -17.38 1.63
N ARG A 189 -20.87 -16.48 0.65
CA ARG A 189 -22.07 -15.65 0.42
C ARG A 189 -23.24 -16.46 -0.12
N PHE A 190 -22.96 -17.37 -1.05
CA PHE A 190 -23.92 -18.31 -1.61
C PHE A 190 -24.55 -19.20 -0.53
N ASN A 191 -23.76 -19.70 0.42
CA ASN A 191 -24.31 -20.53 1.51
C ASN A 191 -25.29 -19.76 2.40
N HIS A 192 -25.08 -18.46 2.64
CA HIS A 192 -26.05 -17.63 3.36
C HIS A 192 -27.35 -17.48 2.56
N LEU A 193 -27.23 -17.20 1.25
CA LEU A 193 -28.38 -17.10 0.35
C LEU A 193 -29.18 -18.39 0.30
N ILE A 194 -28.51 -19.55 0.35
CA ILE A 194 -29.19 -20.85 0.47
C ILE A 194 -29.90 -20.97 1.80
N SER A 195 -29.25 -20.63 2.93
CA SER A 195 -29.89 -20.63 4.25
C SER A 195 -31.15 -19.76 4.27
N ASP A 196 -31.12 -18.58 3.64
CA ASP A 196 -32.28 -17.69 3.52
C ASP A 196 -33.42 -18.34 2.72
N ILE A 197 -33.11 -18.96 1.58
CA ILE A 197 -34.10 -19.68 0.76
C ILE A 197 -34.69 -20.87 1.53
N THR A 198 -33.86 -21.65 2.24
CA THR A 198 -34.32 -22.78 3.05
C THR A 198 -35.25 -22.33 4.17
N GLN A 199 -34.92 -21.23 4.84
CA GLN A 199 -35.76 -20.66 5.89
C GLN A 199 -37.09 -20.14 5.31
N GLN A 200 -37.06 -19.46 4.16
CA GLN A 200 -38.25 -19.00 3.43
C GLN A 200 -39.16 -20.16 3.02
N LYS A 201 -38.58 -21.26 2.52
CA LYS A 201 -39.29 -22.50 2.23
C LYS A 201 -39.98 -23.06 3.46
N SER A 202 -39.27 -23.15 4.59
CA SER A 202 -39.86 -23.63 5.85
C SER A 202 -41.02 -22.75 6.33
N THR A 203 -40.91 -21.42 6.20
CA THR A 203 -42.00 -20.49 6.53
C THR A 203 -43.21 -20.68 5.63
N LEU A 204 -43.01 -20.92 4.33
CA LEU A 204 -44.10 -21.23 3.38
C LEU A 204 -44.80 -22.56 3.73
N GLU A 205 -44.04 -23.57 4.12
CA GLU A 205 -44.56 -24.92 4.40
C GLU A 205 -45.24 -25.04 5.78
N SER A 206 -45.00 -24.12 6.73
CA SER A 206 -45.36 -24.31 8.15
C SER A 206 -46.68 -23.69 8.66
N HIS A 207 -47.56 -23.12 7.83
CA HIS A 207 -48.87 -22.56 8.26
C HIS A 207 -48.80 -21.60 9.50
N VAL A 208 -47.75 -20.77 9.62
CA VAL A 208 -47.44 -20.01 10.85
C VAL A 208 -48.26 -18.71 11.04
N ASN A 209 -48.61 -18.40 12.31
CA ASN A 209 -49.42 -17.25 12.76
C ASN A 209 -48.82 -15.84 12.49
N GLN A 210 -49.70 -14.82 12.44
CA GLN A 210 -49.46 -13.42 12.04
C GLN A 210 -48.32 -12.69 12.78
N ILE A 211 -48.13 -12.94 14.07
CA ILE A 211 -47.10 -12.27 14.89
C ILE A 211 -45.69 -12.77 14.51
N HIS A 212 -45.55 -14.05 14.16
CA HIS A 212 -44.25 -14.64 13.83
C HIS A 212 -43.67 -14.13 12.50
N ILE A 213 -44.51 -13.76 11.52
CA ILE A 213 -44.06 -13.28 10.20
C ILE A 213 -43.50 -11.85 10.27
N GLN A 214 -44.09 -10.98 11.10
CA GLN A 214 -43.56 -9.61 11.29
C GLN A 214 -42.24 -9.62 12.08
N HIS A 215 -42.14 -10.46 13.12
CA HIS A 215 -40.86 -10.69 13.80
C HIS A 215 -39.83 -11.28 12.85
N TYR A 216 -40.22 -12.24 11.99
CA TYR A 216 -39.36 -12.81 10.96
C TYR A 216 -38.82 -11.78 9.97
N GLU A 217 -39.65 -10.87 9.43
CA GLU A 217 -39.16 -9.82 8.51
C GLU A 217 -38.18 -8.86 9.19
N SER A 218 -38.49 -8.44 10.42
CA SER A 218 -37.60 -7.60 11.23
C SER A 218 -36.28 -8.31 11.53
N ASP A 219 -36.33 -9.57 11.95
CA ASP A 219 -35.15 -10.37 12.28
C ASP A 219 -34.32 -10.68 11.03
N ARG A 220 -34.97 -10.88 9.88
CA ARG A 220 -34.30 -11.03 8.59
C ARG A 220 -33.59 -9.77 8.16
N LEU A 221 -34.22 -8.60 8.28
CA LEU A 221 -33.57 -7.33 7.96
C LEU A 221 -32.35 -7.07 8.86
N LYS A 222 -32.44 -7.43 10.16
CA LYS A 222 -31.31 -7.37 11.08
C LYS A 222 -30.20 -8.36 10.70
N MET A 223 -30.53 -9.62 10.43
CA MET A 223 -29.56 -10.64 10.01
C MET A 223 -28.87 -10.25 8.70
N LEU A 224 -29.61 -9.70 7.73
CA LEU A 224 -29.05 -9.20 6.48
C LEU A 224 -28.08 -8.03 6.72
N ALA A 225 -28.46 -7.07 7.57
CA ALA A 225 -27.59 -5.94 7.91
C ALA A 225 -26.32 -6.39 8.67
N GLU A 226 -26.45 -7.31 9.62
CA GLU A 226 -25.32 -7.92 10.34
C GLU A 226 -24.40 -8.69 9.40
N PHE A 227 -24.98 -9.44 8.45
CA PHE A 227 -24.24 -10.17 7.43
C PHE A 227 -23.50 -9.21 6.48
N GLU A 228 -24.17 -8.18 5.97
CA GLU A 228 -23.55 -7.15 5.12
C GLU A 228 -22.38 -6.48 5.86
N HIS A 229 -22.59 -6.06 7.11
CA HIS A 229 -21.54 -5.48 7.94
C HIS A 229 -20.36 -6.45 8.16
N ALA A 230 -20.63 -7.72 8.43
CA ALA A 230 -19.59 -8.74 8.57
C ALA A 230 -18.83 -9.00 7.25
N GLN A 231 -19.49 -8.89 6.10
CA GLN A 231 -18.85 -9.01 4.79
C GLN A 231 -17.96 -7.81 4.49
N GLU A 232 -18.44 -6.60 4.73
CA GLU A 232 -17.65 -5.37 4.57
C GLU A 232 -16.41 -5.39 5.45
N LYS A 233 -16.56 -5.78 6.72
CA LYS A 233 -15.44 -5.95 7.64
C LYS A 233 -14.43 -6.97 7.13
N ARG A 234 -14.87 -8.17 6.71
CA ARG A 234 -13.97 -9.18 6.13
C ARG A 234 -13.26 -8.69 4.86
N ALA A 235 -13.95 -7.95 4.00
CA ALA A 235 -13.35 -7.37 2.80
C ALA A 235 -12.29 -6.31 3.15
N ALA A 236 -12.57 -5.46 4.14
CA ALA A 236 -11.63 -4.48 4.66
C ALA A 236 -10.40 -5.16 5.29
N ASP A 237 -10.60 -6.20 6.11
CA ASP A 237 -9.53 -6.97 6.74
C ASP A 237 -8.61 -7.62 5.69
N LYS A 238 -9.19 -8.27 4.67
CA LYS A 238 -8.42 -8.85 3.55
C LYS A 238 -7.66 -7.79 2.78
N TYR A 239 -8.27 -6.64 2.52
CA TYR A 239 -7.62 -5.54 1.82
C TYR A 239 -6.43 -5.00 2.63
N MET A 240 -6.62 -4.75 3.92
CA MET A 240 -5.57 -4.29 4.81
C MET A 240 -4.44 -5.32 4.92
N PHE A 241 -4.76 -6.62 4.88
CA PHE A 241 -3.77 -7.70 4.80
C PHE A 241 -2.93 -7.60 3.52
N VAL A 242 -3.59 -7.49 2.36
CA VAL A 242 -2.90 -7.37 1.06
C VAL A 242 -2.02 -6.13 1.00
N GLN A 243 -2.52 -4.97 1.44
CA GLN A 243 -1.73 -3.74 1.46
C GLN A 243 -0.48 -3.85 2.32
N GLN A 244 -0.59 -4.50 3.48
CA GLN A 244 0.55 -4.72 4.36
C GLN A 244 1.53 -5.77 3.81
N TRP A 245 1.04 -6.82 3.16
CA TRP A 245 1.89 -7.78 2.46
C TRP A 245 2.68 -7.13 1.31
N ILE A 246 2.07 -6.20 0.58
CA ILE A 246 2.78 -5.43 -0.44
C ILE A 246 3.83 -4.53 0.21
N ASN A 247 3.49 -3.93 1.36
CA ASN A 247 4.30 -2.95 2.08
C ASN A 247 4.77 -1.81 1.14
N PRO A 248 3.83 -1.05 0.54
CA PRO A 248 4.14 0.01 -0.42
C PRO A 248 4.64 1.28 0.29
N GLU A 249 5.47 2.04 -0.43
CA GLU A 249 5.82 3.40 -0.05
C GLU A 249 4.67 4.36 -0.42
N SER A 250 4.31 5.29 0.48
CA SER A 250 3.16 6.17 0.28
C SER A 250 3.46 7.24 -0.77
N CYS A 251 2.71 7.30 -1.87
CA CYS A 251 2.89 8.35 -2.88
C CYS A 251 2.00 9.59 -2.67
N ILE A 252 1.08 9.53 -1.70
CA ILE A 252 0.08 10.58 -1.47
C ILE A 252 0.74 11.89 -1.02
N GLU A 253 1.65 11.82 -0.06
CA GLU A 253 2.32 13.00 0.52
C GLU A 253 3.06 13.81 -0.56
N TYR A 254 3.81 13.15 -1.45
CA TYR A 254 4.52 13.80 -2.57
C TYR A 254 3.56 14.36 -3.61
N HIS A 255 2.51 13.62 -3.95
CA HIS A 255 1.53 14.08 -4.92
C HIS A 255 0.80 15.35 -4.44
N GLU A 256 0.41 15.39 -3.17
CA GLU A 256 -0.26 16.55 -2.56
C GLU A 256 0.64 17.78 -2.54
N VAL A 257 1.96 17.64 -2.37
CA VAL A 257 2.91 18.76 -2.45
C VAL A 257 2.90 19.39 -3.84
N HIS A 258 2.89 18.58 -4.91
CA HIS A 258 2.84 19.14 -6.26
C HIS A 258 1.49 19.77 -6.60
N ILE A 259 0.40 19.26 -6.00
CA ILE A 259 -0.93 19.90 -6.08
C ILE A 259 -0.94 21.22 -5.30
N SER A 260 -0.37 21.28 -4.09
CA SER A 260 -0.40 22.50 -3.27
C SER A 260 0.38 23.63 -3.91
N VAL A 261 1.52 23.35 -4.56
CA VAL A 261 2.27 24.34 -5.35
C VAL A 261 1.38 24.96 -6.43
N ARG A 262 0.59 24.16 -7.14
CA ARG A 262 -0.35 24.68 -8.16
C ARG A 262 -1.47 25.50 -7.55
N GLN A 263 -2.03 25.06 -6.43
CA GLN A 263 -3.12 25.75 -5.75
C GLN A 263 -2.70 27.11 -5.20
N GLU A 264 -1.50 27.19 -4.61
CA GLU A 264 -0.92 28.46 -4.14
C GLU A 264 -0.76 29.44 -5.30
N GLN A 265 -0.12 28.99 -6.39
CA GLN A 265 0.06 29.83 -7.57
C GLN A 265 -1.27 30.24 -8.22
N HIS A 266 -2.26 29.35 -8.25
CA HIS A 266 -3.59 29.69 -8.79
C HIS A 266 -4.33 30.71 -7.92
N LYS A 267 -4.24 30.62 -6.58
CA LYS A 267 -4.83 31.64 -5.69
C LYS A 267 -4.24 33.02 -5.93
N ASP A 268 -2.94 33.05 -6.18
CA ASP A 268 -2.16 34.26 -6.35
C ASP A 268 -2.33 34.89 -7.75
N THR A 269 -2.43 34.07 -8.80
CA THR A 269 -2.39 34.52 -10.21
C THR A 269 -3.70 34.35 -10.97
N GLY A 270 -4.63 33.53 -10.47
CA GLY A 270 -5.81 33.07 -11.21
C GLY A 270 -5.50 32.07 -12.34
N HIS A 271 -4.24 31.63 -12.47
CA HIS A 271 -3.79 30.70 -13.52
C HIS A 271 -3.32 29.37 -12.93
N TRP A 272 -3.70 28.26 -13.57
CA TRP A 272 -3.30 26.93 -13.15
C TRP A 272 -1.97 26.53 -13.80
N LEU A 273 -0.91 26.50 -13.00
CA LEU A 273 0.41 26.09 -13.44
C LEU A 273 0.39 24.66 -14.02
N GLY A 274 0.98 24.50 -15.20
CA GLY A 274 1.16 23.23 -15.90
C GLY A 274 -0.01 22.81 -16.79
N ASP A 275 -1.15 23.52 -16.80
CA ASP A 275 -2.37 23.09 -17.52
C ASP A 275 -2.16 22.96 -19.04
N TRP A 276 -1.22 23.73 -19.60
CA TRP A 276 -0.85 23.66 -21.01
C TRP A 276 -0.43 22.24 -21.44
N ILE A 277 0.09 21.40 -20.52
CA ILE A 277 0.52 20.04 -20.83
C ILE A 277 -0.62 19.16 -21.32
N LEU A 278 -1.85 19.45 -20.89
CA LEU A 278 -3.05 18.72 -21.33
C LEU A 278 -3.41 19.04 -22.79
N SER A 279 -2.88 20.14 -23.33
CA SER A 279 -3.02 20.52 -24.74
C SER A 279 -1.89 19.97 -25.63
N ASN A 280 -0.82 19.45 -25.04
CA ASN A 280 0.30 18.86 -25.80
C ASN A 280 -0.17 17.68 -26.67
N GLU A 281 0.26 17.64 -27.93
CA GLU A 281 -0.20 16.66 -28.91
C GLU A 281 0.07 15.22 -28.47
N HIS A 282 1.26 14.93 -27.93
CA HIS A 282 1.64 13.59 -27.50
C HIS A 282 0.85 13.14 -26.27
N VAL A 283 0.60 14.04 -25.33
CA VAL A 283 -0.23 13.77 -24.15
C VAL A 283 -1.67 13.48 -24.57
N ARG A 284 -2.26 14.29 -25.45
CA ARG A 284 -3.61 14.07 -25.99
C ARG A 284 -3.72 12.75 -26.75
N ALA A 285 -2.75 12.45 -27.61
CA ALA A 285 -2.68 11.20 -28.37
C ALA A 285 -2.58 9.97 -27.45
N TRP A 286 -1.85 10.10 -26.34
CA TRP A 286 -1.71 9.05 -25.34
C TRP A 286 -2.93 8.91 -24.42
N MET A 287 -3.66 9.99 -24.12
CA MET A 287 -4.84 10.00 -23.23
C MET A 287 -6.18 9.71 -23.93
N VAL A 288 -6.19 9.48 -25.24
CA VAL A 288 -7.42 9.25 -26.02
C VAL A 288 -8.31 8.13 -25.41
N PRO A 289 -9.65 8.26 -25.36
CA PRO A 289 -10.49 7.22 -24.77
C PRO A 289 -10.33 5.84 -25.41
N GLY A 290 -10.18 5.80 -26.74
CA GLY A 290 -9.98 4.60 -27.57
C GLY A 290 -8.54 4.07 -27.58
N VAL A 291 -8.10 3.43 -28.67
CA VAL A 291 -6.73 2.89 -28.77
C VAL A 291 -5.73 4.03 -29.01
N PRO A 292 -4.68 4.19 -28.17
CA PRO A 292 -3.66 5.21 -28.36
C PRO A 292 -2.68 4.81 -29.47
N ARG A 293 -1.93 5.79 -30.00
CA ARG A 293 -0.87 5.53 -30.99
C ARG A 293 0.27 4.67 -30.44
N ALA A 294 0.58 4.83 -29.15
CA ALA A 294 1.50 3.96 -28.42
C ALA A 294 1.09 3.87 -26.95
N SER A 295 1.41 2.74 -26.31
CA SER A 295 1.14 2.51 -24.88
C SER A 295 2.12 3.28 -23.98
N PHE A 296 3.33 3.54 -24.45
CA PHE A 296 4.34 4.33 -23.74
C PHE A 296 4.32 5.79 -24.21
N LEU A 297 4.43 6.71 -23.26
CA LEU A 297 4.75 8.12 -23.45
C LEU A 297 5.92 8.47 -22.55
N TRP A 298 6.94 9.08 -23.14
CA TRP A 298 8.08 9.61 -22.40
C TRP A 298 8.11 11.13 -22.55
N ILE A 299 8.01 11.82 -21.43
CA ILE A 299 8.18 13.27 -21.35
C ILE A 299 9.56 13.53 -20.77
N ASN A 300 10.45 14.15 -21.55
CA ASN A 300 11.75 14.58 -21.05
C ASN A 300 11.86 16.11 -21.05
N ALA A 301 12.48 16.63 -20.00
CA ALA A 301 12.73 18.05 -19.80
C ALA A 301 13.95 18.22 -18.90
N ILE A 302 14.57 19.39 -18.94
CA ILE A 302 15.73 19.72 -18.10
C ILE A 302 15.43 19.62 -16.59
N PRO A 303 16.45 19.46 -15.74
CA PRO A 303 16.27 19.49 -14.29
C PRO A 303 15.63 20.83 -13.83
N GLY A 304 14.74 20.78 -12.83
CA GLY A 304 14.08 21.99 -12.32
C GLY A 304 13.01 22.62 -13.21
N ALA A 305 12.66 22.02 -14.36
CA ALA A 305 11.60 22.53 -15.26
C ALA A 305 10.16 22.34 -14.74
N GLY A 306 9.95 21.56 -13.67
CA GLY A 306 8.62 21.31 -13.09
C GLY A 306 7.93 20.02 -13.54
N LYS A 307 8.69 19.00 -13.98
CA LYS A 307 8.15 17.68 -14.40
C LYS A 307 7.17 17.08 -13.39
N SER A 308 7.49 17.10 -12.09
CA SER A 308 6.63 16.55 -11.05
C SER A 308 5.29 17.29 -10.91
N VAL A 309 5.27 18.60 -11.20
CA VAL A 309 4.05 19.40 -11.30
C VAL A 309 3.24 18.95 -12.52
N LEU A 310 3.86 18.79 -13.68
CA LEU A 310 3.18 18.29 -14.89
C LEU A 310 2.60 16.87 -14.70
N ALA A 311 3.34 15.99 -14.01
CA ALA A 311 2.86 14.67 -13.63
C ALA A 311 1.57 14.77 -12.80
N SER A 312 1.53 15.68 -11.82
CA SER A 312 0.34 15.90 -10.99
C SER A 312 -0.87 16.38 -11.82
N VAL A 313 -0.65 17.27 -12.81
CA VAL A 313 -1.70 17.77 -13.72
C VAL A 313 -2.32 16.62 -14.50
N ILE A 314 -1.48 15.78 -15.12
CA ILE A 314 -1.93 14.65 -15.93
C ILE A 314 -2.68 13.62 -15.07
N ILE A 315 -2.17 13.32 -13.86
CA ILE A 315 -2.81 12.37 -12.94
C ILE A 315 -4.20 12.88 -12.54
N GLU A 316 -4.32 14.15 -12.15
CA GLU A 316 -5.61 14.72 -11.73
C GLU A 316 -6.61 14.79 -12.89
N ASP A 317 -6.15 15.12 -14.10
CA ASP A 317 -7.01 15.11 -15.29
C ASP A 317 -7.53 13.70 -15.63
N ILE A 318 -6.70 12.66 -15.51
CA ILE A 318 -7.10 11.26 -15.66
C ILE A 318 -8.19 10.89 -14.64
N LYS A 319 -8.01 11.27 -13.37
CA LYS A 319 -8.98 11.01 -12.30
C LYS A 319 -10.29 11.75 -12.56
N GLN A 320 -10.23 13.04 -12.87
CA GLN A 320 -11.40 13.90 -13.08
C GLN A 320 -12.24 13.45 -14.27
N LYS A 321 -11.60 13.07 -15.38
CA LYS A 321 -12.29 12.54 -16.56
C LYS A 321 -12.75 11.08 -16.42
N GLY A 322 -12.34 10.39 -15.34
CA GLY A 322 -12.70 9.00 -15.11
C GLY A 322 -12.19 8.05 -16.22
N LEU A 323 -11.02 8.33 -16.80
CA LEU A 323 -10.52 7.56 -17.97
C LEU A 323 -10.18 6.10 -17.65
N GLY A 324 -9.95 5.81 -16.37
CA GLY A 324 -9.65 4.48 -15.84
C GLY A 324 -8.80 4.57 -14.56
N PRO A 325 -8.47 3.42 -13.95
CA PRO A 325 -7.56 3.35 -12.83
C PRO A 325 -6.21 4.00 -13.12
N VAL A 326 -5.73 4.85 -12.21
CA VAL A 326 -4.43 5.52 -12.31
C VAL A 326 -3.56 5.17 -11.10
N ALA A 327 -2.33 4.76 -11.36
CA ALA A 327 -1.33 4.53 -10.32
C ALA A 327 -0.08 5.34 -10.66
N TYR A 328 0.51 5.96 -9.66
CA TYR A 328 1.65 6.86 -9.85
C TYR A 328 2.75 6.62 -8.84
N PHE A 329 3.99 6.94 -9.21
CA PHE A 329 5.15 6.82 -8.33
C PHE A 329 6.13 7.96 -8.58
N TYR A 330 6.56 8.62 -7.51
CA TYR A 330 7.57 9.67 -7.52
C TYR A 330 8.89 9.08 -7.03
N CYS A 331 9.85 8.92 -7.93
CA CYS A 331 11.18 8.45 -7.61
C CYS A 331 11.98 9.58 -6.96
N HIS A 332 12.82 9.24 -5.97
CA HIS A 332 13.62 10.23 -5.27
C HIS A 332 15.01 9.68 -4.90
N HIS A 333 16.07 10.40 -5.27
CA HIS A 333 17.44 9.91 -5.11
C HIS A 333 17.85 9.71 -3.64
N GLN A 334 17.39 10.61 -2.76
CA GLN A 334 17.74 10.60 -1.33
C GLN A 334 16.92 9.62 -0.49
N ASP A 335 15.86 9.03 -1.06
CA ASP A 335 15.02 8.05 -0.36
C ASP A 335 15.32 6.63 -0.89
N PRO A 336 15.99 5.76 -0.10
CA PRO A 336 16.25 4.37 -0.48
C PRO A 336 14.99 3.59 -0.83
N ASN A 337 13.84 3.94 -0.24
CA ASN A 337 12.56 3.29 -0.49
C ASN A 337 11.86 3.83 -1.74
N ARG A 338 12.46 4.77 -2.49
CA ARG A 338 11.88 5.36 -3.73
C ARG A 338 12.76 5.26 -4.96
N ARG A 339 13.85 4.50 -4.88
CA ARG A 339 14.83 4.41 -5.96
C ARG A 339 15.07 2.99 -6.46
N THR A 340 14.19 2.04 -6.11
CA THR A 340 14.32 0.62 -6.50
C THR A 340 13.12 0.16 -7.31
N PHE A 341 13.32 -0.83 -8.18
CA PHE A 341 12.23 -1.48 -8.91
C PHE A 341 11.20 -2.05 -7.93
N GLY A 342 11.65 -2.72 -6.86
CA GLY A 342 10.75 -3.28 -5.85
C GLY A 342 9.80 -2.24 -5.28
N SER A 343 10.31 -1.06 -4.94
CA SER A 343 9.51 0.06 -4.43
C SER A 343 8.48 0.58 -5.43
N ILE A 344 8.91 0.84 -6.68
CA ILE A 344 8.03 1.34 -7.73
C ILE A 344 6.89 0.33 -7.98
N ALA A 345 7.23 -0.95 -8.16
CA ALA A 345 6.25 -2.00 -8.43
C ALA A 345 5.23 -2.16 -7.29
N LYS A 346 5.68 -2.12 -6.03
CA LYS A 346 4.80 -2.20 -4.85
C LYS A 346 3.87 -1.00 -4.76
N GLY A 347 4.40 0.21 -4.92
CA GLY A 347 3.62 1.44 -4.88
C GLY A 347 2.53 1.45 -5.95
N LEU A 348 2.86 1.10 -7.19
CA LEU A 348 1.89 1.01 -8.28
C LEU A 348 0.86 -0.12 -8.05
N LEU A 349 1.31 -1.32 -7.67
CA LEU A 349 0.42 -2.46 -7.41
C LEU A 349 -0.58 -2.16 -6.29
N SER A 350 -0.12 -1.56 -5.20
CA SER A 350 -0.96 -1.15 -4.07
C SER A 350 -2.11 -0.23 -4.50
N GLN A 351 -1.80 0.80 -5.28
CA GLN A 351 -2.78 1.76 -5.78
C GLN A 351 -3.79 1.13 -6.75
N LEU A 352 -3.33 0.21 -7.61
CA LEU A 352 -4.22 -0.52 -8.51
C LEU A 352 -5.17 -1.44 -7.74
N ILE A 353 -4.70 -2.14 -6.70
CA ILE A 353 -5.56 -2.99 -5.85
C ILE A 353 -6.58 -2.14 -5.07
N ALA A 354 -6.19 -0.94 -4.63
CA ALA A 354 -7.11 -0.02 -3.95
C ALA A 354 -8.30 0.35 -4.83
N GLN A 355 -8.08 0.49 -6.15
CA GLN A 355 -9.09 0.81 -7.15
C GLN A 355 -9.82 -0.44 -7.68
N GLN A 356 -9.16 -1.61 -7.67
CA GLN A 356 -9.69 -2.89 -8.16
C GLN A 356 -9.99 -3.85 -7.01
N ARG A 357 -10.87 -3.43 -6.09
CA ARG A 357 -11.20 -4.17 -4.85
C ARG A 357 -11.70 -5.60 -5.08
N HIS A 358 -12.30 -5.88 -6.23
CA HIS A 358 -12.77 -7.22 -6.59
C HIS A 358 -11.62 -8.25 -6.74
N LEU A 359 -10.37 -7.80 -6.94
CA LEU A 359 -9.18 -8.65 -7.03
C LEU A 359 -8.54 -8.96 -5.67
N VAL A 360 -8.98 -8.30 -4.59
CA VAL A 360 -8.42 -8.50 -3.24
C VAL A 360 -8.43 -9.96 -2.78
N PRO A 361 -9.50 -10.76 -3.00
CA PRO A 361 -9.50 -12.17 -2.60
C PRO A 361 -8.33 -12.97 -3.19
N TYR A 362 -8.00 -12.72 -4.46
CA TYR A 362 -6.88 -13.38 -5.14
C TYR A 362 -5.55 -13.00 -4.52
N TYR A 363 -5.27 -11.70 -4.38
CA TYR A 363 -4.02 -11.23 -3.79
C TYR A 363 -3.88 -11.63 -2.32
N HIS A 364 -5.00 -11.76 -1.61
CA HIS A 364 -5.02 -12.28 -0.25
C HIS A 364 -4.63 -13.77 -0.19
N ASP A 365 -5.16 -14.60 -1.09
CA ASP A 365 -4.75 -16.01 -1.16
C ASP A 365 -3.29 -16.16 -1.65
N GLU A 366 -2.84 -15.34 -2.59
CA GLU A 366 -1.43 -15.26 -3.02
C GLU A 366 -0.53 -14.85 -1.84
N ALA A 367 -0.95 -13.87 -1.03
CA ALA A 367 -0.22 -13.43 0.15
C ALA A 367 -0.10 -14.55 1.20
N ILE A 368 -1.19 -15.28 1.48
CA ILE A 368 -1.18 -16.43 2.41
C ILE A 368 -0.27 -17.55 1.91
N THR A 369 -0.32 -17.85 0.62
CA THR A 369 0.47 -18.95 0.03
C THR A 369 1.92 -18.58 -0.26
N SER A 370 2.25 -17.28 -0.25
CA SER A 370 3.61 -16.80 -0.54
C SER A 370 4.65 -17.28 0.48
N GLY A 371 4.25 -17.50 1.74
CA GLY A 371 5.15 -17.81 2.84
C GLY A 371 5.97 -16.63 3.36
N GLU A 372 5.89 -15.43 2.75
CA GLU A 372 6.67 -14.23 3.15
C GLU A 372 5.76 -13.19 3.81
N VAL A 373 6.25 -12.50 4.86
CA VAL A 373 5.51 -11.44 5.58
C VAL A 373 5.26 -10.23 4.68
N SER A 374 6.21 -9.92 3.81
CA SER A 374 6.08 -8.86 2.82
C SER A 374 6.80 -9.22 1.52
N LEU A 375 6.45 -8.57 0.42
CA LEU A 375 7.03 -8.77 -0.91
C LEU A 375 8.49 -8.29 -1.03
N GLN A 376 9.44 -8.85 -0.29
CA GLN A 376 10.82 -8.34 -0.28
C GLN A 376 11.68 -8.82 -1.46
N SER A 377 11.42 -10.01 -2.00
CA SER A 377 12.29 -10.60 -3.03
C SER A 377 11.91 -10.19 -4.46
N GLN A 378 12.92 -10.00 -5.33
CA GLN A 378 12.73 -9.59 -6.74
C GLN A 378 11.79 -10.52 -7.52
N LYS A 379 11.90 -11.84 -7.30
CA LYS A 379 11.06 -12.83 -7.99
C LYS A 379 9.58 -12.72 -7.58
N ARG A 380 9.28 -12.13 -6.42
CA ARG A 380 7.94 -12.18 -5.83
C ARG A 380 7.11 -10.92 -5.96
N TYR A 381 7.66 -9.72 -6.17
CA TYR A 381 6.84 -8.56 -6.54
C TYR A 381 6.52 -8.51 -8.05
N ARG A 382 7.39 -9.08 -8.90
CA ARG A 382 7.18 -9.12 -10.36
C ARG A 382 5.93 -9.91 -10.75
N LYS A 383 5.71 -11.08 -10.14
CA LYS A 383 4.55 -11.96 -10.42
C LYS A 383 3.20 -11.28 -10.14
N PRO A 384 2.88 -10.79 -8.92
CA PRO A 384 1.60 -10.16 -8.62
C PRO A 384 1.39 -8.86 -9.41
N PHE A 385 2.47 -8.12 -9.70
CA PHE A 385 2.39 -6.92 -10.53
C PHE A 385 2.09 -7.24 -12.00
N LYS A 386 2.81 -8.20 -12.60
CA LYS A 386 2.53 -8.70 -13.96
C LYS A 386 1.09 -9.19 -14.08
N HIS A 387 0.65 -9.97 -13.09
CA HIS A 387 -0.72 -10.46 -13.02
C HIS A 387 -1.75 -9.30 -12.98
N MET A 388 -1.50 -8.24 -12.19
CA MET A 388 -2.40 -7.07 -12.14
C MET A 388 -2.55 -6.43 -13.52
N LEU A 389 -1.43 -6.14 -14.18
CA LEU A 389 -1.41 -5.49 -15.49
C LEU A 389 -2.07 -6.34 -16.58
N GLN A 390 -1.93 -7.66 -16.50
CA GLN A 390 -2.57 -8.59 -17.45
C GLN A 390 -4.08 -8.73 -17.24
N ASN A 391 -4.60 -8.53 -16.02
CA ASN A 391 -6.02 -8.76 -15.70
C ASN A 391 -6.85 -7.48 -15.55
N ILE A 392 -6.22 -6.31 -15.46
CA ILE A 392 -6.94 -5.03 -15.41
C ILE A 392 -7.58 -4.69 -16.77
N THR A 393 -8.72 -4.01 -16.82
CA THR A 393 -9.37 -3.65 -18.09
C THR A 393 -8.68 -2.51 -18.81
N LYS A 394 -8.25 -1.50 -18.03
CA LYS A 394 -7.47 -0.35 -18.47
C LYS A 394 -6.70 0.21 -17.28
N ALA A 395 -5.48 0.69 -17.48
CA ALA A 395 -4.69 1.31 -16.42
C ALA A 395 -3.75 2.38 -16.97
N PHE A 396 -3.58 3.45 -16.19
CA PHE A 396 -2.57 4.48 -16.42
C PHE A 396 -1.50 4.38 -15.33
N LEU A 397 -0.25 4.21 -15.73
CA LEU A 397 0.92 4.20 -14.84
C LEU A 397 1.71 5.48 -15.09
N VAL A 398 1.92 6.31 -14.06
CA VAL A 398 2.69 7.56 -14.17
C VAL A 398 3.92 7.48 -13.26
N ILE A 399 5.12 7.49 -13.84
CA ILE A 399 6.37 7.40 -13.09
C ILE A 399 7.16 8.70 -13.31
N ASP A 400 7.33 9.47 -12.25
CA ASP A 400 8.11 10.71 -12.24
C ASP A 400 9.50 10.48 -11.64
N GLY A 401 10.52 11.09 -12.23
CA GLY A 401 11.90 11.09 -11.72
C GLY A 401 12.64 9.77 -11.91
N LEU A 402 12.31 8.94 -12.91
CA LEU A 402 12.96 7.62 -13.08
C LEU A 402 14.49 7.71 -13.25
N ASP A 403 15.02 8.86 -13.71
CA ASP A 403 16.45 9.17 -13.76
C ASP A 403 17.13 9.20 -12.38
N GLU A 404 16.38 9.40 -11.30
CA GLU A 404 16.89 9.42 -9.93
C GLU A 404 17.13 8.03 -9.34
N CYS A 405 16.62 6.99 -10.00
CA CYS A 405 16.91 5.59 -9.66
C CYS A 405 18.30 5.18 -10.18
N PRO A 406 19.04 4.31 -9.47
CA PRO A 406 20.23 3.69 -9.99
C PRO A 406 19.95 2.99 -11.33
N GLU A 407 20.89 3.12 -12.27
CA GLU A 407 20.75 2.64 -13.65
C GLU A 407 20.28 1.18 -13.71
N LYS A 408 20.89 0.30 -12.90
CA LYS A 408 20.50 -1.12 -12.82
C LYS A 408 19.04 -1.33 -12.45
N GLU A 409 18.50 -0.55 -11.51
CA GLU A 409 17.12 -0.68 -11.04
C GLU A 409 16.11 -0.19 -12.11
N ARG A 410 16.37 0.99 -12.71
CA ARG A 410 15.49 1.55 -13.75
C ARG A 410 15.48 0.71 -15.03
N ILE A 411 16.64 0.16 -15.43
CA ILE A 411 16.76 -0.78 -16.56
C ILE A 411 15.90 -2.03 -16.31
N GLN A 412 16.05 -2.67 -15.13
CA GLN A 412 15.27 -3.86 -14.80
C GLN A 412 13.76 -3.62 -14.76
N PHE A 413 13.34 -2.45 -14.28
CA PHE A 413 11.94 -2.04 -14.27
C PHE A 413 11.39 -1.84 -15.68
N LEU A 414 12.11 -1.10 -16.54
CA LEU A 414 11.69 -0.83 -17.92
C LEU A 414 11.65 -2.09 -18.78
N ASP A 415 12.60 -3.02 -18.62
CA ASP A 415 12.55 -4.34 -19.30
C ASP A 415 11.26 -5.09 -18.95
N PHE A 416 10.98 -5.19 -17.65
CA PHE A 416 9.80 -5.87 -17.15
C PHE A 416 8.49 -5.23 -17.64
N LEU A 417 8.41 -3.89 -17.59
CA LEU A 417 7.23 -3.17 -18.06
C LEU A 417 7.05 -3.32 -19.57
N SER A 418 8.12 -3.18 -20.35
CA SER A 418 8.06 -3.30 -21.81
C SER A 418 7.58 -4.69 -22.24
N GLU A 419 8.11 -5.75 -21.61
CA GLU A 419 7.65 -7.13 -21.84
C GLU A 419 6.16 -7.30 -21.47
N THR A 420 5.77 -6.81 -20.29
CA THR A 420 4.40 -6.99 -19.78
C THR A 420 3.37 -6.20 -20.59
N VAL A 421 3.67 -4.95 -20.94
CA VAL A 421 2.79 -4.10 -21.76
C VAL A 421 2.68 -4.65 -23.17
N SER A 422 3.78 -5.12 -23.79
CA SER A 422 3.73 -5.77 -25.11
C SER A 422 2.82 -6.99 -25.13
N LEU A 423 2.86 -7.82 -24.07
CA LEU A 423 1.93 -8.95 -23.92
C LEU A 423 0.47 -8.50 -23.80
N CYS A 424 0.21 -7.39 -23.10
CA CYS A 424 -1.13 -6.83 -23.00
C CYS A 424 -1.60 -6.29 -24.36
N ASP A 425 -0.74 -5.59 -25.09
CA ASP A 425 -1.05 -4.98 -26.38
C ASP A 425 -1.36 -6.03 -27.46
N ASN A 426 -0.72 -7.21 -27.41
CA ASN A 426 -1.07 -8.33 -28.28
C ASN A 426 -2.52 -8.81 -28.12
N THR A 427 -3.14 -8.54 -26.96
CA THR A 427 -4.53 -8.93 -26.67
C THR A 427 -5.50 -7.75 -26.78
N GLN A 428 -5.10 -6.59 -26.28
CA GLN A 428 -5.90 -5.37 -26.24
C GLN A 428 -4.97 -4.15 -26.22
N PRO A 429 -4.65 -3.57 -27.39
CA PRO A 429 -3.75 -2.42 -27.51
C PRO A 429 -4.16 -1.23 -26.63
N GLY A 430 -3.19 -0.67 -25.89
CA GLY A 430 -3.39 0.51 -25.06
C GLY A 430 -4.19 0.28 -23.79
N LYS A 431 -4.34 -0.99 -23.39
CA LYS A 431 -4.92 -1.41 -22.11
C LYS A 431 -4.08 -0.92 -20.93
N VAL A 432 -2.76 -1.06 -21.00
CA VAL A 432 -1.85 -0.50 -19.99
C VAL A 432 -1.08 0.64 -20.63
N ARG A 433 -1.27 1.84 -20.12
CA ARG A 433 -0.61 3.04 -20.63
C ARG A 433 0.40 3.52 -19.61
N VAL A 434 1.63 3.72 -20.05
CA VAL A 434 2.76 4.10 -19.19
C VAL A 434 3.25 5.47 -19.61
N LEU A 435 3.27 6.39 -18.65
CA LEU A 435 3.91 7.69 -18.76
C LEU A 435 5.14 7.69 -17.88
N VAL A 436 6.29 8.01 -18.46
CA VAL A 436 7.53 8.28 -17.73
C VAL A 436 7.88 9.76 -17.89
N LEU A 437 8.15 10.44 -16.79
CA LEU A 437 8.74 11.77 -16.77
C LEU A 437 10.15 11.67 -16.19
N SER A 438 11.15 12.11 -16.94
CA SER A 438 12.55 12.02 -16.51
C SER A 438 13.44 13.05 -17.20
N ARG A 439 14.73 13.06 -16.87
CA ARG A 439 15.76 13.64 -17.73
C ARG A 439 15.98 12.79 -18.98
N ASP A 440 16.61 13.39 -19.98
CA ASP A 440 17.10 12.72 -21.18
C ASP A 440 18.40 11.97 -20.88
N GLU A 441 18.27 10.74 -20.39
CA GLU A 441 19.39 9.84 -20.13
C GLU A 441 19.55 8.82 -21.28
N PRO A 442 20.78 8.48 -21.71
CA PRO A 442 21.01 7.59 -22.87
C PRO A 442 20.34 6.22 -22.76
N ASP A 443 20.34 5.61 -21.57
CA ASP A 443 19.72 4.31 -21.31
C ASP A 443 18.19 4.39 -21.32
N LEU A 444 17.62 5.48 -20.80
CA LEU A 444 16.17 5.74 -20.86
C LEU A 444 15.72 5.97 -22.30
N ARG A 445 16.45 6.80 -23.05
CA ARG A 445 16.20 7.05 -24.48
C ARG A 445 16.16 5.74 -25.27
N LYS A 446 17.18 4.89 -25.10
CA LYS A 446 17.25 3.59 -25.79
C LYS A 446 16.03 2.70 -25.53
N ARG A 447 15.47 2.72 -24.32
CA ARG A 447 14.38 1.83 -23.90
C ARG A 447 12.98 2.39 -24.14
N LEU A 448 12.82 3.71 -24.09
CA LEU A 448 11.53 4.40 -24.20
C LEU A 448 11.19 4.85 -25.62
N MET A 449 12.13 4.74 -26.58
CA MET A 449 11.86 4.96 -28.01
C MET A 449 10.83 3.99 -28.62
N ILE A 450 10.37 2.99 -27.88
CA ILE A 450 9.21 2.15 -28.24
C ILE A 450 7.87 2.90 -28.19
N GLY A 451 7.84 4.11 -27.60
CA GLY A 451 6.63 4.90 -27.39
C GLY A 451 6.63 6.27 -28.07
N LEU A 452 5.67 7.10 -27.68
CA LEU A 452 5.67 8.54 -27.99
C LEU A 452 6.72 9.24 -27.13
N MET A 453 7.38 10.27 -27.69
CA MET A 453 8.34 11.09 -26.98
C MET A 453 7.95 12.55 -27.11
N ALA A 454 7.80 13.24 -25.99
CA ALA A 454 7.64 14.69 -25.91
C ALA A 454 8.88 15.28 -25.23
N GLN A 455 9.72 15.94 -26.03
CA GLN A 455 10.84 16.71 -25.51
C GLN A 455 10.35 18.14 -25.30
N LEU A 456 10.25 18.53 -24.02
CA LEU A 456 9.78 19.87 -23.65
C LEU A 456 10.95 20.83 -23.62
N GLY A 457 10.74 22.03 -24.17
CA GLY A 457 11.75 23.08 -24.24
C GLY A 457 11.21 24.46 -23.83
N ARG A 458 11.96 25.51 -24.15
CA ARG A 458 11.70 26.89 -23.70
C ARG A 458 10.30 27.36 -24.03
N ALA A 459 9.87 27.09 -25.26
CA ALA A 459 8.58 27.54 -25.77
C ALA A 459 7.40 26.97 -24.96
N ASP A 460 7.54 25.75 -24.43
CA ASP A 460 6.49 25.09 -23.66
C ASP A 460 6.33 25.74 -22.27
N PHE A 461 7.44 26.05 -21.59
CA PHE A 461 7.43 26.59 -20.23
C PHE A 461 7.28 28.12 -20.15
N GLN A 462 7.54 28.84 -21.25
CA GLN A 462 7.62 30.31 -21.25
C GLN A 462 6.35 30.97 -20.71
N GLY A 463 5.16 30.47 -21.06
CA GLY A 463 3.88 31.05 -20.62
C GLY A 463 3.72 31.03 -19.11
N ASP A 464 3.87 29.85 -18.51
CA ASP A 464 3.76 29.65 -17.06
C ASP A 464 4.83 30.40 -16.27
N ILE A 465 6.08 30.39 -16.75
CA ILE A 465 7.19 31.14 -16.14
C ILE A 465 6.90 32.64 -16.20
N THR A 466 6.39 33.15 -17.33
CA THR A 466 6.04 34.57 -17.49
C THR A 466 4.98 35.00 -16.48
N ILE A 467 3.92 34.20 -16.32
CA ILE A 467 2.86 34.49 -15.35
C ILE A 467 3.42 34.52 -13.92
N TYR A 468 4.24 33.53 -13.58
CA TYR A 468 4.91 33.45 -12.27
C TYR A 468 5.80 34.68 -11.99
N VAL A 469 6.69 35.02 -12.93
CA VAL A 469 7.62 36.14 -12.78
C VAL A 469 6.88 37.46 -12.68
N LYS A 470 5.88 37.71 -13.53
CA LYS A 470 5.07 38.95 -13.47
C LYS A 470 4.36 39.11 -12.13
N HIS A 471 3.77 38.04 -11.61
CA HIS A 471 3.12 38.07 -10.31
C HIS A 471 4.11 38.37 -9.18
N ARG A 472 5.28 37.73 -9.18
CA ARG A 472 6.30 37.99 -8.17
C ARG A 472 6.91 39.39 -8.30
N ALA A 473 7.07 39.90 -9.51
CA ALA A 473 7.52 41.27 -9.76
C ALA A 473 6.50 42.30 -9.23
N GLU A 474 5.20 42.03 -9.34
CA GLU A 474 4.15 42.84 -8.73
C GLU A 474 4.27 42.89 -7.19
N ARG A 475 4.60 41.77 -6.55
CA ARG A 475 4.84 41.73 -5.09
C ARG A 475 6.05 42.56 -4.68
N ILE A 476 7.16 42.46 -5.44
CA ILE A 476 8.35 43.28 -5.25
C ILE A 476 8.00 44.76 -5.43
N TYR A 477 7.25 45.10 -6.48
CA TYR A 477 6.78 46.45 -6.73
C TYR A 477 5.93 47.00 -5.59
N THR A 478 4.93 46.24 -5.15
CA THR A 478 4.08 46.60 -4.01
C THR A 478 4.92 46.86 -2.75
N LYS A 479 5.94 46.04 -2.50
CA LYS A 479 6.84 46.18 -1.33
C LYS A 479 7.74 47.41 -1.37
N PHE A 480 8.21 47.84 -2.55
CA PHE A 480 9.24 48.89 -2.67
C PHE A 480 8.79 50.15 -3.41
N SER A 481 7.55 50.22 -3.90
CA SER A 481 7.01 51.37 -4.65
C SER A 481 7.10 52.67 -3.85
N ASP A 482 6.66 52.67 -2.59
CA ASP A 482 6.78 53.80 -1.65
C ASP A 482 8.24 54.15 -1.28
N HIS A 483 9.19 53.27 -1.62
CA HIS A 483 10.62 53.44 -1.40
C HIS A 483 11.37 53.81 -2.68
N GLY A 484 10.66 54.16 -3.76
CA GLY A 484 11.24 54.68 -4.99
C GLY A 484 11.54 53.63 -6.07
N LEU A 485 10.91 52.44 -6.00
CA LEU A 485 10.93 51.47 -7.10
C LEU A 485 9.88 51.88 -8.14
N THR A 486 10.31 52.11 -9.37
CA THR A 486 9.45 52.59 -10.45
C THR A 486 8.80 51.44 -11.20
N ILE A 487 7.77 51.74 -12.01
CA ILE A 487 7.17 50.77 -12.93
C ILE A 487 8.22 50.27 -13.94
N GLN A 488 9.14 51.13 -14.38
CA GLN A 488 10.24 50.75 -15.27
C GLN A 488 11.20 49.76 -14.61
N ASP A 489 11.49 49.91 -13.30
CA ASP A 489 12.29 48.94 -12.56
C ASP A 489 11.59 47.58 -12.49
N LYS A 490 10.26 47.58 -12.28
CA LYS A 490 9.46 46.35 -12.30
C LYS A 490 9.53 45.66 -13.68
N GLU A 491 9.32 46.40 -14.77
CA GLU A 491 9.43 45.88 -16.13
C GLU A 491 10.84 45.36 -16.45
N TYR A 492 11.87 46.03 -15.95
CA TYR A 492 13.25 45.57 -16.03
C TYR A 492 13.44 44.23 -15.29
N ILE A 493 12.97 44.11 -14.04
CA ILE A 493 13.01 42.83 -13.29
C ILE A 493 12.33 41.71 -14.07
N GLU A 494 11.12 41.96 -14.60
CA GLU A 494 10.36 40.97 -15.37
C GLU A 494 11.16 40.48 -16.59
N SER A 495 11.61 41.41 -17.44
CA SER A 495 12.38 41.09 -18.64
C SER A 495 13.68 40.37 -18.33
N HIS A 496 14.45 40.88 -17.37
CA HIS A 496 15.79 40.37 -17.07
C HIS A 496 15.76 38.96 -16.49
N VAL A 497 14.81 38.66 -15.60
CA VAL A 497 14.61 37.31 -15.06
C VAL A 497 14.12 36.36 -16.16
N LEU A 498 13.19 36.78 -17.01
CA LEU A 498 12.66 35.95 -18.09
C LEU A 498 13.71 35.59 -19.15
N ASP A 499 14.59 36.53 -19.48
CA ASP A 499 15.67 36.31 -20.43
C ASP A 499 16.66 35.27 -19.93
N MET A 500 16.94 35.27 -18.61
CA MET A 500 17.93 34.41 -17.97
C MET A 500 17.40 33.04 -17.53
N THR A 501 16.07 32.83 -17.53
CA THR A 501 15.47 31.62 -16.97
C THR A 501 15.73 30.37 -17.81
N GLU A 502 16.00 30.50 -19.12
CA GLU A 502 16.33 29.39 -20.05
C GLU A 502 15.61 28.07 -19.67
N GLU A 503 14.28 28.08 -19.66
CA GLU A 503 13.39 26.93 -19.38
C GLU A 503 13.33 26.41 -17.91
N MET A 504 14.15 26.93 -16.99
CA MET A 504 14.25 26.45 -15.61
C MET A 504 13.33 27.19 -14.63
N PHE A 505 12.14 26.64 -14.38
CA PHE A 505 11.23 27.20 -13.36
C PHE A 505 11.88 27.39 -11.98
N LEU A 506 12.75 26.46 -11.58
CA LEU A 506 13.52 26.54 -10.34
C LEU A 506 14.43 27.78 -10.28
N TYR A 507 15.06 28.16 -11.40
CA TYR A 507 15.89 29.36 -11.43
C TYR A 507 15.04 30.62 -11.22
N ALA A 508 13.92 30.75 -11.95
CA ALA A 508 13.00 31.88 -11.76
C ALA A 508 12.51 31.97 -10.31
N LYS A 509 12.15 30.84 -9.71
CA LYS A 509 11.74 30.78 -8.30
C LYS A 509 12.85 31.30 -7.36
N LEU A 510 14.06 30.75 -7.45
CA LEU A 510 15.17 31.13 -6.58
C LEU A 510 15.53 32.61 -6.71
N VAL A 511 15.56 33.14 -7.94
CA VAL A 511 15.88 34.55 -8.19
C VAL A 511 14.78 35.47 -7.71
N MET A 512 13.51 35.17 -8.01
CA MET A 512 12.40 36.02 -7.56
C MET A 512 12.27 36.02 -6.04
N GLU A 513 12.41 34.86 -5.37
CA GLU A 513 12.44 34.78 -3.90
C GLU A 513 13.62 35.54 -3.31
N ASN A 514 14.80 35.51 -3.96
CA ASN A 514 15.94 36.31 -3.55
C ASN A 514 15.64 37.82 -3.64
N LEU A 515 15.13 38.30 -4.77
CA LEU A 515 14.83 39.72 -4.99
C LEU A 515 13.73 40.20 -4.05
N GLU A 516 12.67 39.42 -3.88
CA GLU A 516 11.58 39.73 -2.94
C GLU A 516 12.04 39.74 -1.49
N GLY A 517 12.98 38.86 -1.13
CA GLY A 517 13.54 38.74 0.21
C GLY A 517 14.45 39.90 0.64
N GLN A 518 14.79 40.85 -0.25
CA GLN A 518 15.68 41.95 0.12
C GLN A 518 15.04 42.88 1.17
N PRO A 519 15.81 43.41 2.14
CA PRO A 519 15.26 44.23 3.22
C PRO A 519 15.05 45.70 2.81
N THR A 520 15.82 46.21 1.84
CA THR A 520 15.74 47.60 1.37
C THR A 520 15.86 47.70 -0.15
N ILE A 521 15.36 48.79 -0.73
CA ILE A 521 15.48 49.05 -2.18
C ILE A 521 16.93 49.12 -2.66
N ASP A 522 17.85 49.61 -1.81
CA ASP A 522 19.28 49.65 -2.11
C ASP A 522 19.86 48.23 -2.27
N HIS A 523 19.50 47.31 -1.37
CA HIS A 523 19.88 45.90 -1.50
C HIS A 523 19.28 45.26 -2.76
N LEU A 524 18.01 45.55 -3.07
CA LEU A 524 17.36 45.09 -4.30
C LEU A 524 18.11 45.57 -5.55
N ARG A 525 18.45 46.86 -5.64
CA ARG A 525 19.19 47.41 -6.78
C ARG A 525 20.56 46.77 -6.93
N ARG A 526 21.28 46.54 -5.83
CA ARG A 526 22.56 45.81 -5.85
C ARG A 526 22.42 44.40 -6.40
N GLU A 527 21.38 43.66 -6.04
CA GLU A 527 21.14 42.32 -6.60
C GLU A 527 20.79 42.32 -8.09
N LEU A 528 20.33 43.45 -8.64
CA LEU A 528 20.03 43.65 -10.06
C LEU A 528 21.23 44.12 -10.90
N GLU A 529 22.36 44.45 -10.27
CA GLU A 529 23.56 44.88 -11.00
C GLU A 529 24.10 43.74 -11.88
N PRO A 530 24.56 43.98 -13.12
CA PRO A 530 24.91 42.90 -14.07
C PRO A 530 25.97 41.91 -13.61
N HIS A 531 26.88 42.33 -12.72
CA HIS A 531 27.93 41.48 -12.14
C HIS A 531 27.43 40.71 -10.91
N ARG A 532 26.35 41.20 -10.30
CA ARG A 532 25.62 40.62 -9.17
C ARG A 532 24.29 40.02 -9.60
N PHE A 533 23.94 39.80 -10.87
CA PHE A 533 22.73 39.06 -11.27
C PHE A 533 23.07 37.62 -11.72
N PRO A 534 22.32 36.55 -11.35
CA PRO A 534 22.88 35.21 -11.39
C PRO A 534 22.79 34.65 -12.80
N LYS A 535 23.91 34.25 -13.39
CA LYS A 535 23.95 33.63 -14.72
C LYS A 535 23.79 32.11 -14.61
N GLY A 536 22.57 31.69 -14.27
CA GLY A 536 22.18 30.28 -14.11
C GLY A 536 22.09 29.78 -12.65
N LEU A 537 21.72 28.51 -12.48
CA LEU A 537 21.41 27.90 -11.18
C LEU A 537 22.58 27.92 -10.19
N GLY A 538 23.81 27.64 -10.65
CA GLY A 538 24.98 27.65 -9.76
C GLY A 538 25.18 29.00 -9.07
N GLN A 539 25.07 30.11 -9.82
CA GLN A 539 25.17 31.45 -9.23
C GLN A 539 23.97 31.83 -8.36
N ALA A 540 22.77 31.29 -8.63
CA ALA A 540 21.61 31.47 -7.77
C ALA A 540 21.78 30.75 -6.42
N TYR A 541 22.33 29.52 -6.43
CA TYR A 541 22.69 28.81 -5.21
C TYR A 541 23.82 29.52 -4.46
N SER A 542 24.88 29.94 -5.18
CA SER A 542 26.03 30.68 -4.64
C SER A 542 25.60 31.83 -3.75
N ARG A 543 24.64 32.65 -4.19
CA ARG A 543 24.13 33.79 -3.40
C ARG A 543 23.41 33.39 -2.14
N THR A 544 22.64 32.32 -2.22
CA THR A 544 21.92 31.84 -1.04
C THR A 544 22.93 31.34 -0.03
N LEU A 545 23.95 30.60 -0.48
CA LEU A 545 25.07 30.18 0.35
C LEU A 545 25.90 31.37 0.88
N ASP A 546 26.18 32.38 0.06
CA ASP A 546 26.93 33.56 0.47
C ASP A 546 26.16 34.38 1.50
N ARG A 547 24.83 34.44 1.41
CA ARG A 547 24.01 35.09 2.46
C ARG A 547 24.04 34.32 3.76
N ILE A 548 24.02 32.98 3.68
CA ILE A 548 24.16 32.13 4.86
C ILE A 548 25.57 32.29 5.46
N ARG A 549 26.60 32.27 4.62
CA ARG A 549 28.02 32.41 5.00
C ARG A 549 28.31 33.78 5.64
N ASN A 550 27.76 34.84 5.06
CA ASN A 550 27.97 36.22 5.49
C ASN A 550 26.85 36.73 6.41
N ASN A 551 26.08 35.84 7.04
CA ASN A 551 25.04 36.24 7.98
C ASN A 551 25.70 37.03 9.13
N PRO A 552 25.23 38.24 9.46
CA PRO A 552 25.80 39.06 10.53
C PRO A 552 25.70 38.42 11.92
N HIS A 553 24.87 37.38 12.08
CA HIS A 553 24.78 36.56 13.28
C HIS A 553 25.53 35.23 13.07
N PRO A 554 26.76 35.09 13.62
CA PRO A 554 27.59 33.91 13.40
C PRO A 554 26.92 32.60 13.85
N ASN A 555 26.12 32.65 14.91
CA ASN A 555 25.38 31.48 15.40
C ASN A 555 24.33 30.96 14.41
N ASP A 556 23.69 31.86 13.65
CA ASP A 556 22.69 31.49 12.64
C ASP A 556 23.36 30.85 11.43
N ALA A 557 24.52 31.38 11.00
CA ALA A 557 25.35 30.78 9.95
C ALA A 557 25.81 29.36 10.35
N ALA A 558 26.27 29.19 11.59
CA ALA A 558 26.68 27.88 12.12
C ALA A 558 25.50 26.89 12.18
N MET A 559 24.32 27.37 12.57
CA MET A 559 23.10 26.56 12.60
C MET A 559 22.70 26.10 11.20
N ALA A 560 22.71 27.00 10.22
CA ALA A 560 22.42 26.67 8.83
C ALA A 560 23.41 25.64 8.27
N HIS A 561 24.71 25.83 8.51
CA HIS A 561 25.75 24.87 8.12
C HIS A 561 25.52 23.49 8.72
N ARG A 562 25.20 23.42 10.03
CA ARG A 562 24.89 22.17 10.72
C ARG A 562 23.66 21.49 10.16
N ILE A 563 22.57 22.22 9.92
CA ILE A 563 21.33 21.68 9.35
C ILE A 563 21.59 21.11 7.95
N LEU A 564 22.23 21.88 7.08
CA LEU A 564 22.55 21.45 5.71
C LEU A 564 23.48 20.23 5.72
N SER A 565 24.44 20.17 6.63
CA SER A 565 25.33 19.01 6.81
C SER A 565 24.55 17.77 7.22
N LEU A 566 23.62 17.87 8.19
CA LEU A 566 22.75 16.76 8.59
C LEU A 566 21.90 16.24 7.43
N MET A 567 21.35 17.14 6.62
CA MET A 567 20.52 16.76 5.47
C MET A 567 21.32 16.07 4.37
N ILE A 568 22.57 16.48 4.13
CA ILE A 568 23.43 15.88 3.09
C ILE A 568 23.80 14.43 3.40
N CYS A 569 24.05 14.11 4.66
CA CYS A 569 24.52 12.77 5.07
C CYS A 569 23.40 11.85 5.57
N CYS A 570 22.16 12.33 5.69
CA CYS A 570 21.08 11.52 6.25
C CYS A 570 20.77 10.25 5.42
N MET A 571 20.47 9.13 6.09
CA MET A 571 20.15 7.85 5.42
C MET A 571 18.71 7.77 4.91
N ARG A 572 17.89 8.72 5.35
CA ARG A 572 16.52 8.99 4.90
C ARG A 572 16.20 10.47 5.17
N PRO A 573 15.25 11.07 4.45
CA PRO A 573 14.75 12.41 4.78
C PRO A 573 14.39 12.53 6.26
N LEU A 574 14.98 13.51 6.93
CA LEU A 574 14.74 13.81 8.33
C LEU A 574 13.49 14.67 8.48
N ARG A 575 12.81 14.52 9.61
CA ARG A 575 11.74 15.43 10.00
C ARG A 575 12.31 16.65 10.69
N TRP A 576 11.62 17.78 10.61
CA TRP A 576 12.06 19.01 11.29
C TRP A 576 12.24 18.78 12.78
N ARG A 577 11.32 18.05 13.43
CA ARG A 577 11.48 17.67 14.84
C ARG A 577 12.71 16.81 15.13
N GLU A 578 13.16 15.99 14.18
CA GLU A 578 14.39 15.19 14.31
C GLU A 578 15.64 16.07 14.11
N ILE A 579 15.60 17.04 13.20
CA ILE A 579 16.66 18.05 13.03
C ILE A 579 16.76 18.91 14.29
N GLN A 580 15.63 19.40 14.81
CA GLN A 580 15.52 20.13 16.08
C GLN A 580 16.07 19.35 17.26
N ALA A 581 15.81 18.04 17.29
CA ALA A 581 16.41 17.14 18.28
C ALA A 581 17.93 17.11 18.13
N ALA A 582 18.43 16.82 16.93
CA ALA A 582 19.86 16.74 16.62
C ALA A 582 20.63 18.03 16.97
N ILE A 583 20.08 19.21 16.65
CA ILE A 583 20.73 20.49 16.97
C ILE A 583 20.70 20.80 18.47
N SER A 584 19.70 20.28 19.20
CA SER A 584 19.56 20.48 20.65
C SER A 584 20.48 19.61 21.52
N LEU A 585 21.22 18.69 20.92
CA LEU A 585 22.19 17.85 21.64
C LEU A 585 23.45 18.64 21.96
N ASN A 586 23.85 18.64 23.22
CA ASN A 586 25.18 19.06 23.66
C ASN A 586 26.04 17.81 23.89
N LEU A 587 27.04 17.64 23.02
CA LEU A 587 27.91 16.46 23.00
C LEU A 587 28.95 16.47 24.13
N GLU A 588 29.42 17.65 24.55
CA GLU A 588 30.38 17.81 25.64
C GLU A 588 29.76 17.42 26.99
N THR A 589 28.61 18.03 27.31
CA THR A 589 27.91 17.79 28.59
C THR A 589 27.05 16.53 28.57
N ARG A 590 26.86 15.91 27.39
CA ARG A 590 26.02 14.73 27.17
C ARG A 590 24.56 14.93 27.60
N THR A 591 24.01 16.11 27.29
CA THR A 591 22.64 16.52 27.67
C THR A 591 21.84 17.01 26.46
N VAL A 592 20.50 17.02 26.63
CA VAL A 592 19.57 17.63 25.67
C VAL A 592 19.17 19.01 26.17
N GLU A 593 19.55 20.06 25.45
CA GLU A 593 19.32 21.44 25.84
C GLU A 593 18.13 22.00 25.05
N SER A 594 16.95 22.00 25.67
CA SER A 594 15.74 22.48 24.98
C SER A 594 15.81 23.95 24.53
N THR A 595 16.69 24.75 25.14
CA THR A 595 16.99 26.14 24.77
C THR A 595 17.75 26.28 23.46
N ARG A 596 18.42 25.21 22.98
CA ARG A 596 19.10 25.18 21.67
C ARG A 596 18.16 24.88 20.49
N ARG A 597 16.89 24.56 20.77
CA ARG A 597 15.87 24.41 19.71
C ARG A 597 15.59 25.75 19.09
N THR A 598 15.59 25.83 17.76
CA THR A 598 15.30 27.08 17.09
C THR A 598 13.81 27.37 17.07
N ALA A 599 13.44 28.60 17.39
CA ALA A 599 12.07 29.11 17.32
C ALA A 599 11.69 29.57 15.90
N VAL A 600 12.69 29.82 15.04
CA VAL A 600 12.46 30.25 13.66
C VAL A 600 12.24 29.06 12.75
N HIS A 601 11.49 29.30 11.68
CA HIS A 601 11.24 28.28 10.68
C HIS A 601 12.53 27.93 9.93
N ILE A 602 12.69 26.66 9.52
CA ILE A 602 13.92 26.21 8.85
C ILE A 602 14.22 27.02 7.56
N ALA A 603 13.18 27.46 6.85
CA ALA A 603 13.31 28.29 5.65
C ALA A 603 13.92 29.68 5.94
N GLU A 604 13.80 30.19 7.17
CA GLU A 604 14.45 31.44 7.58
C GLU A 604 15.95 31.24 7.81
N VAL A 605 16.37 30.02 8.19
CA VAL A 605 17.76 29.67 8.48
C VAL A 605 18.53 29.28 7.21
N CYS A 606 17.95 28.40 6.40
CA CYS A 606 18.62 27.83 5.21
C CYS A 606 18.16 28.46 3.89
N GLY A 607 17.24 29.42 3.92
CA GLY A 607 16.71 30.11 2.75
C GLY A 607 15.96 29.18 1.79
N SER A 608 15.98 29.54 0.50
CA SER A 608 15.28 28.83 -0.58
C SER A 608 15.95 27.52 -1.03
N LEU A 609 17.00 27.07 -0.35
CA LEU A 609 17.69 25.80 -0.62
C LEU A 609 16.89 24.57 -0.20
N ILE A 610 15.87 24.75 0.64
CA ILE A 610 15.14 23.67 1.29
C ILE A 610 13.63 23.83 1.14
N VAL A 611 12.92 22.72 1.26
CA VAL A 611 11.45 22.66 1.26
C VAL A 611 11.00 21.74 2.39
N GLN A 612 9.95 22.15 3.10
CA GLN A 612 9.25 21.29 4.05
C GLN A 612 8.05 20.65 3.37
N LEU A 613 8.03 19.31 3.38
CA LEU A 613 6.91 18.51 2.91
C LEU A 613 5.90 18.26 4.03
N GLN A 614 4.74 17.73 3.67
CA GLN A 614 3.78 17.22 4.65
C GLN A 614 4.41 16.15 5.57
N GLY A 615 3.87 16.02 6.79
CA GLY A 615 4.41 15.09 7.79
C GLY A 615 5.74 15.54 8.42
N ASP A 616 6.07 16.83 8.25
CA ASP A 616 7.23 17.51 8.83
C ASP A 616 8.57 17.12 8.19
N ARG A 617 8.60 16.49 7.01
CA ARG A 617 9.85 16.08 6.34
C ARG A 617 10.54 17.27 5.69
N ILE A 618 11.87 17.32 5.82
CA ILE A 618 12.70 18.36 5.22
C ILE A 618 13.53 17.76 4.10
N GLU A 619 13.50 18.41 2.94
CA GLU A 619 14.28 18.03 1.76
C GLU A 619 14.95 19.27 1.14
N PHE A 620 15.96 19.02 0.30
CA PHE A 620 16.49 20.07 -0.55
C PHE A 620 15.48 20.43 -1.64
N VAL A 621 15.49 21.70 -2.06
CA VAL A 621 14.60 22.18 -3.13
C VAL A 621 14.76 21.37 -4.43
N HIS A 622 15.96 20.85 -4.68
CA HIS A 622 16.27 19.94 -5.78
C HIS A 622 17.63 19.25 -5.56
N THR A 623 17.84 18.10 -6.20
CA THR A 623 19.12 17.34 -6.13
C THR A 623 20.34 18.14 -6.61
N THR A 624 20.16 19.10 -7.53
CA THR A 624 21.22 20.00 -8.00
C THR A 624 21.75 20.93 -6.92
N ALA A 625 20.95 21.26 -5.90
CA ALA A 625 21.41 22.08 -4.78
C ALA A 625 22.46 21.33 -3.96
N VAL A 626 22.26 20.02 -3.73
CA VAL A 626 23.22 19.16 -3.03
C VAL A 626 24.54 19.09 -3.79
N GLY A 627 24.48 18.83 -5.10
CA GLY A 627 25.66 18.80 -5.96
C GLY A 627 26.45 20.11 -5.88
N TYR A 628 25.76 21.24 -6.01
CA TYR A 628 26.39 22.56 -5.92
C TYR A 628 27.04 22.84 -4.56
N ILE A 629 26.35 22.53 -3.45
CA ILE A 629 26.89 22.73 -2.08
C ILE A 629 28.19 21.94 -1.86
N LEU A 630 28.27 20.73 -2.42
CA LEU A 630 29.47 19.89 -2.34
C LEU A 630 30.58 20.39 -3.27
N GLU A 631 30.25 20.83 -4.49
CA GLU A 631 31.20 21.38 -5.47
C GLU A 631 31.79 22.73 -5.03
N ASP A 632 30.99 23.62 -4.44
CA ASP A 632 31.45 24.90 -3.85
C ASP A 632 32.40 24.67 -2.65
N GLY A 633 32.36 23.47 -2.06
CA GLY A 633 33.12 23.14 -0.86
C GLY A 633 32.57 23.80 0.41
N TYR A 634 31.35 24.36 0.36
CA TYR A 634 30.65 24.88 1.55
C TYR A 634 30.45 23.77 2.59
N ILE A 635 30.14 22.56 2.13
CA ILE A 635 30.12 21.36 2.98
C ILE A 635 31.00 20.28 2.35
N SER A 636 31.96 19.78 3.12
CA SER A 636 32.66 18.54 2.77
C SER A 636 31.78 17.34 3.15
N GLN A 637 31.48 16.47 2.18
CA GLN A 637 30.72 15.25 2.43
C GLN A 637 31.37 14.37 3.51
N PHE A 638 32.70 14.27 3.50
CA PHE A 638 33.42 13.49 4.51
C PHE A 638 33.27 14.10 5.91
N SER A 639 33.36 15.42 6.03
CA SER A 639 33.14 16.12 7.30
C SER A 639 31.71 15.98 7.79
N ALA A 640 30.72 16.04 6.89
CA ALA A 640 29.31 15.83 7.22
C ALA A 640 29.02 14.40 7.69
N ASP A 641 29.51 13.39 6.96
CA ASP A 641 29.37 11.97 7.33
C ASP A 641 30.02 11.69 8.70
N ARG A 642 31.20 12.28 8.94
CA ARG A 642 31.88 12.22 10.25
C ARG A 642 31.06 12.84 11.36
N ALA A 643 30.60 14.08 11.17
CA ALA A 643 29.81 14.79 12.17
C ALA A 643 28.53 13.99 12.53
N MET A 644 27.87 13.38 11.55
CA MET A 644 26.68 12.57 11.77
C MET A 644 26.97 11.24 12.48
N ALA A 645 28.08 10.57 12.12
CA ALA A 645 28.56 9.39 12.83
C ALA A 645 28.86 9.71 14.30
N SER A 646 29.64 10.77 14.56
CA SER A 646 29.95 11.25 15.92
C SER A 646 28.68 11.58 16.70
N LEU A 647 27.74 12.32 16.08
CA LEU A 647 26.47 12.69 16.69
C LEU A 647 25.68 11.44 17.11
N CYS A 648 25.57 10.44 16.24
CA CYS A 648 24.82 9.22 16.55
C CYS A 648 25.49 8.42 17.67
N LEU A 649 26.81 8.20 17.58
CA LEU A 649 27.57 7.41 18.57
C LEU A 649 27.58 8.08 19.95
N LEU A 650 27.89 9.38 20.02
CA LEU A 650 27.92 10.11 21.29
C LEU A 650 26.53 10.26 21.91
N TYR A 651 25.50 10.51 21.09
CA TYR A 651 24.13 10.56 21.60
C TYR A 651 23.70 9.23 22.23
N LEU A 652 24.06 8.10 21.61
CA LEU A 652 23.78 6.77 22.19
C LEU A 652 24.62 6.48 23.44
N ASP A 653 25.69 7.25 23.70
CA ASP A 653 26.45 7.24 24.94
C ASP A 653 25.91 8.23 26.01
N PHE A 654 24.77 8.89 25.79
CA PHE A 654 24.22 9.77 26.82
C PHE A 654 23.75 9.00 28.07
N PRO A 655 23.70 9.64 29.25
CA PRO A 655 23.12 9.03 30.45
C PRO A 655 21.66 8.60 30.27
N CYS A 656 20.94 9.19 29.30
CA CYS A 656 19.57 8.80 28.94
C CYS A 656 19.43 7.36 28.42
N PHE A 657 20.55 6.74 28.01
CA PHE A 657 20.62 5.34 27.56
C PHE A 657 21.27 4.40 28.58
N ALA A 658 21.47 4.83 29.83
CA ALA A 658 22.06 3.97 30.85
C ALA A 658 21.05 2.87 31.27
N GLU A 659 21.54 1.65 31.48
CA GLU A 659 20.70 0.50 31.80
C GLU A 659 20.01 0.63 33.17
N ASP A 660 20.64 1.33 34.11
CA ASP A 660 20.21 1.55 35.49
C ASP A 660 19.20 2.70 35.67
N CYS A 661 18.71 3.29 34.58
CA CYS A 661 17.74 4.39 34.64
C CYS A 661 16.34 3.92 35.10
N SER A 662 15.83 4.53 36.18
CA SER A 662 14.49 4.25 36.74
C SER A 662 13.36 4.79 35.86
N ASP A 663 12.14 4.25 36.04
CA ASP A 663 10.97 4.66 35.26
C ASP A 663 10.64 6.15 35.43
N ASP A 664 10.78 6.71 36.63
CA ASP A 664 10.56 8.15 36.90
C ASP A 664 11.57 9.03 36.14
N GLN A 665 12.84 8.61 36.12
CA GLN A 665 13.87 9.30 35.35
C GLN A 665 13.59 9.23 33.85
N ARG A 666 13.09 8.09 33.33
CA ARG A 666 12.68 7.97 31.93
C ARG A 666 11.50 8.88 31.61
N ALA A 667 10.49 8.96 32.47
CA ALA A 667 9.35 9.85 32.29
C ALA A 667 9.78 11.34 32.27
N GLN A 668 10.72 11.73 33.14
CA GLN A 668 11.31 13.07 33.10
C GLN A 668 12.06 13.32 31.79
N ARG A 669 12.90 12.37 31.36
CA ARG A 669 13.66 12.45 30.09
C ARG A 669 12.75 12.52 28.86
N VAL A 670 11.57 11.90 28.90
CA VAL A 670 10.54 12.08 27.87
C VAL A 670 10.14 13.55 27.77
N ALA A 671 9.82 14.19 28.89
CA ALA A 671 9.40 15.60 28.92
C ALA A 671 10.50 16.58 28.48
N GLU A 672 11.77 16.23 28.69
CA GLU A 672 12.95 16.98 28.24
C GLU A 672 13.23 16.81 26.74
N GLY A 673 12.64 15.79 26.11
CA GLY A 673 12.84 15.49 24.68
C GLY A 673 14.05 14.61 24.40
N CYS A 674 14.62 13.95 25.41
CA CYS A 674 15.85 13.17 25.34
C CYS A 674 15.82 12.02 24.32
N TYR A 675 14.63 11.56 23.93
CA TYR A 675 14.44 10.40 23.06
C TYR A 675 14.04 10.76 21.62
N SER A 676 14.03 12.05 21.27
CA SER A 676 13.46 12.51 19.99
C SER A 676 14.29 12.16 18.75
N PHE A 677 15.57 11.80 18.91
CA PHE A 677 16.46 11.36 17.83
C PHE A 677 16.83 9.85 17.91
N GLN A 678 16.33 9.12 18.92
CA GLN A 678 16.73 7.73 19.22
C GLN A 678 16.47 6.76 18.06
N ASP A 679 15.30 6.86 17.41
CA ASP A 679 14.91 5.91 16.38
C ASP A 679 15.81 6.03 15.15
N TYR A 680 16.24 7.25 14.82
CA TYR A 680 17.18 7.48 13.73
C TYR A 680 18.58 6.98 14.11
N ALA A 681 19.10 7.41 15.27
CA ALA A 681 20.46 7.07 15.69
C ALA A 681 20.64 5.55 15.83
N ILE A 682 19.70 4.85 16.46
CA ILE A 682 19.78 3.39 16.66
C ILE A 682 19.73 2.64 15.31
N ALA A 683 18.90 3.08 14.38
CA ALA A 683 18.76 2.41 13.08
C ALA A 683 19.98 2.63 12.17
N HIS A 684 20.58 3.82 12.21
CA HIS A 684 21.53 4.26 11.17
C HIS A 684 22.96 4.52 11.65
N TRP A 685 23.27 4.41 12.93
CA TRP A 685 24.67 4.53 13.38
C TRP A 685 25.64 3.60 12.62
N PRO A 686 25.30 2.33 12.27
CA PRO A 686 26.22 1.47 11.53
C PRO A 686 26.42 1.97 10.09
N ASP A 687 25.37 2.53 9.48
CA ASP A 687 25.42 3.09 8.13
C ASP A 687 26.34 4.31 8.09
N HIS A 688 26.26 5.20 9.09
CA HIS A 688 27.10 6.39 9.20
C HIS A 688 28.57 6.04 9.45
N VAL A 689 28.86 5.13 10.37
CA VAL A 689 30.24 4.63 10.57
C VAL A 689 30.77 4.00 9.29
N SER A 690 29.93 3.27 8.56
CA SER A 690 30.34 2.72 7.27
C SER A 690 30.54 3.76 6.18
N ALA A 691 29.78 4.86 6.17
CA ALA A 691 29.99 5.95 5.23
C ALA A 691 31.37 6.60 5.45
N VAL A 692 31.74 6.86 6.71
CA VAL A 692 33.07 7.37 7.07
C VAL A 692 34.17 6.38 6.69
N ALA A 693 34.00 5.11 7.02
CA ALA A 693 35.00 4.07 6.75
C ALA A 693 35.33 3.91 5.26
N ASN A 694 34.32 4.00 4.40
CA ASN A 694 34.46 3.75 2.97
C ASN A 694 34.95 4.98 2.18
N ARG A 695 35.02 6.16 2.79
CA ARG A 695 35.54 7.36 2.13
C ARG A 695 37.00 7.56 2.45
N VAL A 696 37.80 7.73 1.41
CA VAL A 696 39.15 8.26 1.53
C VAL A 696 39.03 9.77 1.43
N ASP A 697 39.58 10.46 2.42
CA ASP A 697 39.72 11.92 2.42
C ASP A 697 40.57 12.31 1.20
N SER A 698 39.90 12.66 0.11
CA SER A 698 40.55 13.28 -1.04
C SER A 698 40.86 14.69 -0.58
N THR A 699 42.13 14.91 -0.26
CA THR A 699 42.69 16.23 0.01
C THR A 699 42.16 17.22 -1.04
N ILE A 700 41.27 18.12 -0.63
CA ILE A 700 41.00 19.36 -1.37
C ILE A 700 42.14 20.33 -0.98
N PRO A 701 42.70 21.11 -1.92
CA PRO A 701 43.97 21.81 -1.73
C PRO A 701 44.00 22.69 -0.48
N SER A 702 45.19 22.78 0.10
CA SER A 702 45.63 23.54 1.27
C SER A 702 45.43 25.08 1.21
N GLN A 703 44.45 25.55 0.44
CA GLN A 703 44.07 26.95 0.31
C GLN A 703 42.54 27.07 0.30
N GLN A 704 41.88 26.73 1.41
CA GLN A 704 40.60 27.37 1.73
C GLN A 704 40.89 28.54 2.67
N PRO A 705 40.29 29.73 2.44
CA PRO A 705 40.30 30.80 3.43
C PRO A 705 39.70 30.25 4.73
N GLU A 706 40.25 30.67 5.87
CA GLU A 706 39.77 30.31 7.19
C GLU A 706 38.26 30.59 7.28
N THR A 707 37.44 29.56 7.10
CA THR A 707 36.03 29.66 7.49
C THR A 707 36.03 29.74 9.02
N PRO A 708 35.34 30.71 9.64
CA PRO A 708 35.29 30.86 11.10
C PRO A 708 34.69 29.65 11.84
N PHE A 709 34.16 28.70 11.08
CA PHE A 709 33.51 27.50 11.55
C PHE A 709 34.24 26.27 11.01
N ARG A 710 35.48 26.07 11.45
CA ARG A 710 35.87 24.68 11.72
C ARG A 710 34.84 24.17 12.72
N LEU A 711 34.20 23.03 12.43
CA LEU A 711 33.67 22.21 13.52
C LEU A 711 34.91 21.88 14.36
N GLU A 712 35.20 22.72 15.36
CA GLU A 712 36.49 22.79 16.07
C GLU A 712 36.77 21.59 16.97
N GLU A 713 35.98 20.53 16.92
CA GLU A 713 36.21 19.35 17.74
C GLU A 713 36.05 18.09 16.89
N ASP A 714 37.19 17.42 16.67
CA ASP A 714 37.25 16.10 16.06
C ASP A 714 36.72 15.03 17.03
N TRP A 715 35.41 15.06 17.28
CA TRP A 715 34.73 14.13 18.16
C TRP A 715 34.67 12.70 17.64
N MET A 716 35.16 12.41 16.42
CA MET A 716 35.04 11.06 15.85
C MET A 716 35.86 10.06 16.65
N PHE A 717 37.06 10.44 17.07
CA PHE A 717 37.89 9.59 17.92
C PHE A 717 37.19 9.27 19.25
N ASP A 718 36.74 10.29 19.98
CA ASP A 718 36.06 10.13 21.26
C ASP A 718 34.73 9.39 21.12
N ALA A 719 33.98 9.62 20.03
CA ALA A 719 32.75 8.94 19.73
C ALA A 719 32.97 7.43 19.55
N LEU A 720 33.97 7.03 18.77
CA LEU A 720 34.35 5.63 18.58
C LEU A 720 34.80 5.00 19.92
N LEU A 721 35.56 5.76 20.71
CA LEU A 721 36.12 5.31 21.97
C LEU A 721 35.05 5.09 23.04
N TYR A 722 34.25 6.11 23.35
CA TYR A 722 33.23 6.05 24.40
C TYR A 722 32.13 5.06 24.05
N PHE A 723 31.63 5.09 22.82
CA PHE A 723 30.64 4.12 22.37
C PHE A 723 31.20 2.70 22.37
N GLY A 724 32.43 2.53 21.85
CA GLY A 724 33.11 1.24 21.80
C GLY A 724 33.28 0.64 23.20
N PHE A 725 33.72 1.42 24.18
CA PHE A 725 33.88 0.95 25.56
C PHE A 725 32.54 0.63 26.23
N ARG A 726 31.54 1.52 26.09
CA ARG A 726 30.23 1.31 26.70
C ARG A 726 29.56 0.03 26.23
N TYR A 727 29.66 -0.26 24.94
CA TYR A 727 29.00 -1.40 24.30
C TYR A 727 29.96 -2.54 23.97
N GLN A 728 31.14 -2.57 24.58
CA GLN A 728 32.19 -3.54 24.26
C GLN A 728 31.69 -4.98 24.37
N VAL A 729 31.00 -5.32 25.47
CA VAL A 729 30.46 -6.67 25.71
C VAL A 729 29.45 -7.06 24.63
N ASP A 730 28.55 -6.15 24.26
CA ASP A 730 27.57 -6.39 23.20
C ASP A 730 28.23 -6.56 21.83
N ILE A 731 29.27 -5.78 21.53
CA ILE A 731 30.02 -5.84 20.28
C ILE A 731 30.77 -7.18 20.18
N GLU A 732 31.47 -7.58 21.24
CA GLU A 732 32.22 -8.84 21.30
C GLU A 732 31.30 -10.06 21.18
N THR A 733 30.15 -10.03 21.85
CA THR A 733 29.17 -11.14 21.79
C THR A 733 28.44 -11.21 20.45
N ALA A 734 28.19 -10.08 19.79
CA ALA A 734 27.48 -10.02 18.50
C ALA A 734 28.39 -10.28 17.29
N THR A 735 29.72 -10.19 17.44
CA THR A 735 30.68 -10.37 16.33
C THR A 735 31.09 -11.84 16.20
N PRO A 736 30.83 -12.51 15.06
CA PRO A 736 31.20 -13.92 14.89
C PRO A 736 32.72 -14.13 14.93
N THR A 737 33.19 -15.14 15.64
CA THR A 737 34.61 -15.53 15.72
C THR A 737 35.21 -15.92 14.34
N SER A 738 34.36 -16.21 13.36
CA SER A 738 34.72 -16.54 11.97
C SER A 738 34.83 -15.35 11.02
N ALA A 739 34.54 -14.12 11.48
CA ALA A 739 34.82 -12.91 10.72
C ALA A 739 36.34 -12.68 10.71
N GLY A 740 37.05 -13.26 9.73
CA GLY A 740 38.49 -13.12 9.58
C GLY A 740 38.93 -11.66 9.67
N SER A 741 40.09 -11.41 10.30
CA SER A 741 40.65 -10.08 10.55
C SER A 741 40.78 -9.31 9.24
N SER A 742 39.78 -8.50 8.93
CA SER A 742 39.85 -7.60 7.80
C SER A 742 40.68 -6.37 8.18
N PRO A 743 41.49 -5.86 7.24
CA PRO A 743 42.27 -4.67 7.49
C PRO A 743 41.36 -3.48 7.83
N MET A 744 41.86 -2.62 8.72
CA MET A 744 41.17 -1.39 9.08
C MET A 744 40.94 -0.54 7.81
N PRO A 745 39.72 -0.03 7.58
CA PRO A 745 39.43 0.72 6.38
C PRO A 745 40.15 2.08 6.43
N PRO A 746 40.62 2.62 5.28
CA PRO A 746 41.42 3.85 5.26
C PRO A 746 40.77 5.06 5.93
N GLY A 747 39.42 5.17 5.85
CA GLY A 747 38.68 6.26 6.48
C GLY A 747 38.69 6.21 8.01
N LEU A 748 38.85 5.03 8.62
CA LEU A 748 38.96 4.87 10.08
C LEU A 748 40.42 4.83 10.56
N ALA A 749 41.37 4.46 9.70
CA ALA A 749 42.79 4.38 10.05
C ALA A 749 43.37 5.71 10.58
N LYS A 750 42.79 6.86 10.19
CA LYS A 750 43.19 8.19 10.70
C LYS A 750 42.87 8.41 12.17
N PHE A 751 41.89 7.69 12.71
CA PHE A 751 41.51 7.75 14.12
C PHE A 751 42.16 6.61 14.92
N ASP A 752 42.97 5.78 14.26
CA ASP A 752 43.63 4.67 14.92
C ASP A 752 44.77 5.16 15.81
N THR A 753 44.88 4.55 16.98
CA THR A 753 46.03 4.72 17.88
C THR A 753 46.48 3.34 18.38
N PRO A 754 47.77 3.15 18.69
CA PRO A 754 48.28 1.85 19.13
C PRO A 754 47.54 1.25 20.33
N ARG A 755 46.91 2.08 21.17
CA ARG A 755 46.15 1.65 22.35
C ARG A 755 44.71 1.21 22.04
N PHE A 756 44.11 1.70 20.97
CA PHE A 756 42.67 1.50 20.69
C PHE A 756 42.37 0.85 19.34
N SER A 757 43.39 0.45 18.58
CA SER A 757 43.26 -0.23 17.29
C SER A 757 42.37 -1.47 17.33
N VAL A 758 42.50 -2.28 18.39
CA VAL A 758 41.66 -3.47 18.59
C VAL A 758 40.19 -3.09 18.73
N LEU A 759 39.87 -2.05 19.50
CA LEU A 759 38.50 -1.59 19.73
C LEU A 759 37.85 -1.07 18.44
N ILE A 760 38.58 -0.25 17.66
CA ILE A 760 38.10 0.28 16.38
C ILE A 760 37.89 -0.86 15.38
N CYS A 761 38.80 -1.84 15.34
CA CYS A 761 38.64 -3.03 14.50
C CYS A 761 37.41 -3.87 14.90
N LEU A 762 37.20 -4.08 16.21
CA LEU A 762 36.03 -4.80 16.72
C LEU A 762 34.73 -4.09 16.31
N LEU A 763 34.66 -2.77 16.52
CA LEU A 763 33.50 -1.98 16.11
C LEU A 763 33.25 -2.05 14.59
N TRP A 764 34.32 -1.96 13.78
CA TRP A 764 34.21 -2.07 12.33
C TRP A 764 33.71 -3.44 11.87
N ASN A 765 34.23 -4.51 12.47
CA ASN A 765 33.78 -5.88 12.18
C ASN A 765 32.30 -6.05 12.53
N HIS A 766 31.85 -5.47 13.64
CA HIS A 766 30.44 -5.46 14.00
C HIS A 766 29.58 -4.69 12.99
N VAL A 767 29.98 -3.47 12.60
CA VAL A 767 29.26 -2.69 11.57
C VAL A 767 29.11 -3.49 10.27
N ARG A 768 30.17 -4.17 9.83
CA ARG A 768 30.11 -5.04 8.65
C ARG A 768 29.18 -6.22 8.83
N SER A 769 29.20 -6.88 9.99
CA SER A 769 28.32 -8.02 10.29
C SER A 769 26.85 -7.59 10.23
N VAL A 770 26.52 -6.42 10.78
CA VAL A 770 25.18 -5.83 10.77
C VAL A 770 24.73 -5.55 9.33
N ARG A 771 25.58 -4.95 8.50
CA ARG A 771 25.25 -4.65 7.10
C ARG A 771 25.12 -5.90 6.22
N ALA A 772 25.71 -7.03 6.63
CA ALA A 772 25.58 -8.31 5.95
C ALA A 772 24.32 -9.09 6.37
N ARG A 773 23.56 -8.63 7.38
CA ARG A 773 22.36 -9.32 7.86
C ARG A 773 21.27 -9.40 6.78
N THR A 774 20.60 -10.54 6.72
CA THR A 774 19.48 -10.82 5.81
C THR A 774 18.30 -11.44 6.57
N GLY A 775 17.10 -11.37 6.00
CA GLY A 775 15.87 -11.87 6.65
C GLY A 775 15.62 -11.21 8.00
N ASP A 776 15.04 -11.96 8.95
CA ASP A 776 14.64 -11.46 10.28
C ASP A 776 15.79 -10.86 11.10
N SER A 777 17.04 -11.26 10.82
CA SER A 777 18.21 -10.72 11.51
C SER A 777 18.47 -9.24 11.15
N ARG A 778 18.08 -8.81 9.94
CA ARG A 778 18.20 -7.43 9.47
C ARG A 778 17.35 -6.46 10.29
N ASP A 779 16.23 -6.95 10.83
CA ASP A 779 15.25 -6.14 11.54
C ASP A 779 15.53 -5.95 13.02
N LYS A 780 16.58 -6.61 13.54
CA LYS A 780 16.99 -6.50 14.94
C LYS A 780 17.98 -5.35 15.13
N VAL A 781 17.79 -4.62 16.22
CA VAL A 781 18.81 -3.68 16.73
C VAL A 781 20.13 -4.43 16.91
N SER A 782 21.23 -3.79 16.51
CA SER A 782 22.54 -4.45 16.42
C SER A 782 23.12 -4.86 17.77
N LEU A 783 22.75 -4.15 18.85
CA LEU A 783 23.29 -4.29 20.20
C LEU A 783 22.13 -4.58 21.19
N PRO A 784 22.15 -5.71 21.92
CA PRO A 784 21.07 -6.10 22.85
C PRO A 784 20.75 -5.07 23.94
N SER A 785 21.75 -4.44 24.56
CA SER A 785 21.57 -3.39 25.58
C SER A 785 20.80 -2.19 25.03
N LEU A 786 21.12 -1.75 23.80
CA LEU A 786 20.40 -0.69 23.11
C LEU A 786 18.98 -1.11 22.73
N GLU A 787 18.76 -2.37 22.33
CA GLU A 787 17.41 -2.89 22.05
C GLU A 787 16.50 -2.81 23.28
N ASN A 788 17.02 -3.26 24.43
CA ASN A 788 16.33 -3.21 25.71
C ASN A 788 16.05 -1.77 26.14
N THR A 789 17.05 -0.90 26.02
CA THR A 789 16.94 0.52 26.37
C THR A 789 15.93 1.25 25.48
N LEU A 790 15.94 1.00 24.16
CA LEU A 790 14.95 1.55 23.22
C LEU A 790 13.54 1.12 23.60
N LYS A 791 13.34 -0.16 23.94
CA LYS A 791 12.05 -0.68 24.36
C LYS A 791 11.55 0.03 25.63
N ALA A 792 12.42 0.19 26.63
CA ALA A 792 12.08 0.89 27.87
C ALA A 792 11.77 2.39 27.63
N ASN A 793 12.56 3.07 26.80
CA ASN A 793 12.33 4.46 26.44
C ASN A 793 10.99 4.66 25.71
N ARG A 794 10.65 3.78 24.76
CA ARG A 794 9.36 3.82 24.05
C ARG A 794 8.20 3.53 25.00
N GLN A 795 8.35 2.60 25.94
CA GLN A 795 7.32 2.35 26.96
C GLN A 795 7.06 3.58 27.84
N ALA A 796 8.11 4.27 28.29
CA ALA A 796 7.97 5.52 29.04
C ALA A 796 7.29 6.62 28.21
N LEU A 797 7.65 6.75 26.93
CA LEU A 797 7.00 7.70 26.02
C LEU A 797 5.51 7.38 25.84
N GLU A 798 5.17 6.10 25.64
CA GLU A 798 3.79 5.64 25.48
C GLU A 798 2.95 5.83 26.75
N ALA A 799 3.55 5.71 27.94
CA ALA A 799 2.85 5.96 29.20
C ALA A 799 2.38 7.43 29.32
N VAL A 800 3.22 8.38 28.89
CA VAL A 800 2.90 9.82 28.89
C VAL A 800 1.73 10.16 27.95
N TRP A 801 1.46 9.34 26.92
CA TRP A 801 0.34 9.56 25.99
C TRP A 801 -1.03 9.47 26.68
N GLY A 802 -1.14 8.60 27.70
CA GLY A 802 -2.39 8.38 28.43
C GLY A 802 -2.82 9.58 29.28
N GLU A 803 -1.88 10.44 29.68
CA GLU A 803 -2.11 11.59 30.55
C GLU A 803 -2.47 12.83 29.71
N ARG A 804 -3.77 13.06 29.45
CA ARG A 804 -4.29 14.21 28.67
C ARG A 804 -4.12 15.57 29.38
N SER A 805 -2.88 16.06 29.56
CA SER A 805 -2.56 17.34 30.21
C SER A 805 -1.87 18.34 29.26
N ALA A 806 -1.65 19.59 29.70
CA ALA A 806 -0.88 20.58 28.93
C ALA A 806 0.56 20.12 28.58
N ARG A 807 1.12 19.18 29.37
CA ARG A 807 2.37 18.47 29.11
C ARG A 807 2.34 17.73 27.76
N SER A 808 1.16 17.23 27.35
CA SER A 808 0.98 16.51 26.08
C SER A 808 1.22 17.40 24.85
N ARG A 809 0.89 18.71 24.88
CA ARG A 809 1.10 19.58 23.71
C ARG A 809 2.59 19.79 23.39
N ARG A 810 3.42 20.08 24.39
CA ARG A 810 4.88 20.22 24.21
C ARG A 810 5.51 18.90 23.75
N VAL A 811 5.10 17.77 24.33
CA VAL A 811 5.60 16.45 23.94
C VAL A 811 5.18 16.09 22.51
N VAL A 812 3.95 16.43 22.08
CA VAL A 812 3.52 16.28 20.68
C VAL A 812 4.40 17.11 19.74
N THR A 813 4.77 18.34 20.08
CA THR A 813 5.72 19.14 19.28
C THR A 813 7.09 18.47 19.17
N ILE A 814 7.54 17.76 20.21
CA ILE A 814 8.84 17.10 20.25
C ILE A 814 8.84 15.78 19.46
N TYR A 815 7.82 14.93 19.63
CA TYR A 815 7.80 13.55 19.13
C TYR A 815 6.83 13.32 17.95
N GLY A 816 5.92 14.25 17.66
CA GLY A 816 4.83 14.12 16.69
C GLY A 816 3.57 13.51 17.30
N GLU A 817 2.68 12.94 16.49
CA GLU A 817 1.39 12.36 16.96
C GLU A 817 1.35 10.82 16.92
N LYS A 818 2.32 10.19 16.24
CA LYS A 818 2.37 8.73 16.02
C LYS A 818 3.38 8.05 16.95
N TRP A 819 3.03 7.85 18.21
CA TRP A 819 3.98 7.47 19.28
C TRP A 819 4.28 5.98 19.31
N PHE A 820 3.35 5.14 18.87
CA PHE A 820 3.49 3.68 18.92
C PHE A 820 4.30 3.21 17.72
N LYS A 821 5.57 2.83 17.90
CA LYS A 821 6.46 2.43 16.80
C LYS A 821 6.54 0.92 16.62
N CYS A 822 6.78 0.46 15.38
CA CYS A 822 7.12 -0.94 15.12
C CYS A 822 8.52 -1.28 15.67
N ARG A 823 8.76 -2.56 15.99
CA ARG A 823 10.06 -3.07 16.48
C ARG A 823 11.04 -3.47 15.38
N GLN A 824 10.57 -3.72 14.15
CA GLN A 824 11.41 -4.17 13.04
C GLN A 824 12.06 -2.99 12.30
N LEU A 825 13.39 -2.91 12.28
CA LEU A 825 14.13 -1.76 11.71
C LEU A 825 13.78 -1.46 10.24
N SER A 826 13.57 -2.48 9.40
CA SER A 826 13.23 -2.27 7.98
C SER A 826 11.74 -1.98 7.74
N CYS A 827 10.92 -2.03 8.78
CA CYS A 827 9.51 -1.69 8.67
C CYS A 827 9.34 -0.17 8.59
N TYR A 828 8.56 0.31 7.63
CA TYR A 828 8.17 1.72 7.49
C TYR A 828 7.66 2.31 8.83
N TYR A 829 6.86 1.52 9.56
CA TYR A 829 6.29 1.91 10.85
C TYR A 829 7.27 1.96 12.03
N PHE A 830 8.55 1.59 11.83
CA PHE A 830 9.58 1.77 12.84
C PHE A 830 9.84 3.26 13.10
N HIS A 831 9.94 4.08 12.04
CA HIS A 831 10.13 5.54 12.16
C HIS A 831 8.79 6.28 12.13
N GLU A 832 7.81 5.76 11.40
CA GLU A 832 6.52 6.43 11.22
C GLU A 832 5.61 6.28 12.42
N GLY A 833 5.47 5.05 12.92
CA GLY A 833 4.59 4.73 14.01
C GLY A 833 3.10 4.73 13.66
N PHE A 834 2.33 4.51 14.71
CA PHE A 834 0.88 4.43 14.71
C PHE A 834 0.31 5.45 15.72
N PRO A 835 -0.91 5.96 15.48
CA PRO A 835 -1.59 6.84 16.43
C PRO A 835 -2.15 6.08 17.65
N SER A 836 -2.21 4.74 17.62
CA SER A 836 -2.67 3.92 18.75
C SER A 836 -1.93 2.60 18.88
N ASP A 837 -1.84 2.10 20.11
CA ASP A 837 -1.25 0.80 20.43
C ASP A 837 -2.02 -0.36 19.77
N THR A 838 -3.34 -0.25 19.65
CA THR A 838 -4.18 -1.26 18.99
C THR A 838 -3.71 -1.50 17.56
N LEU A 839 -3.49 -0.43 16.79
CA LEU A 839 -3.01 -0.54 15.41
C LEU A 839 -1.60 -1.15 15.33
N ARG A 840 -0.74 -0.86 16.30
CA ARG A 840 0.59 -1.47 16.42
C ARG A 840 0.51 -2.98 16.74
N LYS A 841 -0.32 -3.37 17.71
CA LYS A 841 -0.49 -4.77 18.11
C LYS A 841 -1.09 -5.62 16.99
N ASP A 842 -2.07 -5.07 16.28
CA ASP A 842 -2.63 -5.71 15.09
C ASP A 842 -1.56 -5.90 14.01
N HIS A 843 -0.64 -4.94 13.87
CA HIS A 843 0.51 -5.06 12.98
C HIS A 843 1.52 -6.13 13.42
N TYR A 844 1.79 -6.31 14.72
CA TYR A 844 2.74 -7.32 15.24
C TYR A 844 2.36 -8.76 14.96
N SER A 845 1.06 -9.09 15.04
CA SER A 845 0.57 -10.44 14.71
C SER A 845 1.05 -10.94 13.34
N ARG A 846 1.30 -10.01 12.41
CA ARG A 846 1.71 -10.28 11.03
C ARG A 846 3.22 -10.47 10.88
N HIS A 847 4.02 -9.91 11.79
CA HIS A 847 5.45 -10.18 11.91
C HIS A 847 5.72 -11.49 12.66
N ASP A 848 5.07 -11.68 13.80
CA ASP A 848 5.37 -12.79 14.72
C ASP A 848 4.85 -14.12 14.21
N ARG A 849 3.79 -14.09 13.38
CA ARG A 849 3.13 -15.25 12.79
C ARG A 849 3.04 -16.43 13.79
N PRO A 850 2.48 -16.20 14.99
CA PRO A 850 2.68 -17.08 16.13
C PRO A 850 2.08 -18.48 15.97
N PHE A 851 1.17 -18.66 15.02
CA PHE A 851 0.47 -19.92 14.80
C PHE A 851 1.18 -20.72 13.72
N ARG A 852 1.83 -21.84 14.06
CA ARG A 852 2.61 -22.66 13.11
C ARG A 852 1.89 -23.96 12.80
N CYS A 853 2.09 -24.49 11.59
CA CYS A 853 1.62 -25.83 11.27
C CYS A 853 2.43 -26.89 12.05
N GLU A 854 1.76 -27.92 12.53
CA GLU A 854 2.36 -29.02 13.30
C GLU A 854 2.97 -30.11 12.40
N ASP A 855 2.75 -30.03 11.08
CA ASP A 855 3.27 -31.00 10.10
C ASP A 855 4.73 -30.67 9.73
N GLU A 856 5.66 -31.54 10.16
CA GLU A 856 7.09 -31.43 9.88
C GLU A 856 7.36 -31.63 8.38
N GLY A 857 7.78 -30.56 7.70
CA GLY A 857 7.95 -30.52 6.24
C GLY A 857 6.96 -29.62 5.51
N CYS A 858 5.91 -29.14 6.18
CA CYS A 858 5.00 -28.15 5.63
C CYS A 858 5.61 -26.73 5.65
N PRO A 859 5.52 -25.93 4.56
CA PRO A 859 5.95 -24.53 4.60
C PRO A 859 5.30 -23.70 5.72
N GLY A 860 4.08 -24.07 6.15
CA GLY A 860 3.37 -23.43 7.26
C GLY A 860 3.94 -23.71 8.65
N SER A 861 4.76 -24.75 8.84
CA SER A 861 5.45 -25.00 10.12
C SER A 861 6.64 -24.06 10.31
N ILE A 862 7.31 -23.71 9.22
CA ILE A 862 8.45 -22.78 9.18
C ILE A 862 7.98 -21.32 9.11
N ALA A 863 6.98 -21.00 8.28
CA ALA A 863 6.56 -19.63 8.03
C ALA A 863 5.59 -19.07 9.09
N GLY A 864 4.75 -19.92 9.69
CA GLY A 864 3.70 -19.50 10.63
C GLY A 864 2.56 -18.68 9.99
N PHE A 865 1.55 -18.37 10.79
CA PHE A 865 0.32 -17.65 10.43
C PHE A 865 0.02 -16.57 11.48
N ALA A 866 -0.60 -15.47 11.06
CA ALA A 866 -0.88 -14.32 11.92
C ALA A 866 -2.05 -14.59 12.88
N SER A 867 -2.93 -15.55 12.56
CA SER A 867 -4.06 -15.95 13.42
C SER A 867 -4.31 -17.46 13.43
N LEU A 868 -4.95 -17.96 14.50
CA LEU A 868 -5.46 -19.35 14.60
C LEU A 868 -6.38 -19.70 13.43
N ASN A 869 -7.26 -18.77 13.03
CA ASN A 869 -8.17 -18.96 11.89
C ASN A 869 -7.41 -19.19 10.56
N GLU A 870 -6.28 -18.51 10.37
CA GLU A 870 -5.41 -18.72 9.21
C GLU A 870 -4.71 -20.07 9.26
N LEU A 871 -4.18 -20.48 10.41
CA LEU A 871 -3.61 -21.81 10.62
C LEU A 871 -4.65 -22.91 10.38
N GLU A 872 -5.87 -22.76 10.91
CA GLU A 872 -6.98 -23.69 10.69
C GLU A 872 -7.42 -23.72 9.22
N LYS A 873 -7.42 -22.57 8.53
CA LYS A 873 -7.68 -22.51 7.09
C LYS A 873 -6.57 -23.20 6.31
N HIS A 874 -5.31 -23.07 6.72
CA HIS A 874 -4.17 -23.76 6.13
C HIS A 874 -4.25 -25.28 6.35
N LYS A 875 -4.45 -25.74 7.60
CA LYS A 875 -4.65 -27.15 7.94
C LYS A 875 -5.78 -27.77 7.13
N ARG A 876 -6.93 -27.09 6.99
CA ARG A 876 -8.04 -27.57 6.15
C ARG A 876 -7.72 -27.71 4.66
N ASN A 877 -6.90 -26.81 4.10
CA ASN A 877 -6.60 -26.84 2.66
C ASN A 877 -5.40 -27.75 2.32
N MET A 878 -4.40 -27.85 3.21
CA MET A 878 -3.11 -28.50 2.94
C MET A 878 -2.94 -29.82 3.71
N HIS A 879 -3.65 -30.01 4.83
CA HIS A 879 -3.62 -31.21 5.67
C HIS A 879 -5.04 -31.75 5.96
N PRO A 880 -5.84 -32.08 4.93
CA PRO A 880 -7.25 -32.48 5.09
C PRO A 880 -7.48 -33.77 5.91
N GLY A 881 -6.43 -34.43 6.40
CA GLY A 881 -6.51 -35.63 7.26
C GLY A 881 -6.26 -35.40 8.76
N PHE A 882 -5.98 -34.17 9.22
CA PHE A 882 -5.57 -33.86 10.61
C PHE A 882 -6.59 -33.05 11.42
N ASP A 883 -7.88 -33.17 11.11
CA ASP A 883 -8.94 -32.57 11.93
C ASP A 883 -9.15 -33.38 13.23
N ARG A 884 -8.40 -33.04 14.28
CA ARG A 884 -8.67 -33.42 15.68
C ARG A 884 -8.88 -32.18 16.55
N LEU A 885 -9.95 -31.43 16.27
CA LEU A 885 -10.61 -30.57 17.28
C LEU A 885 -11.81 -31.31 17.88
N SER A 886 -11.53 -32.52 18.36
CA SER A 886 -12.49 -33.45 18.93
C SER A 886 -12.81 -33.19 20.42
N SER A 887 -12.87 -31.95 20.91
CA SER A 887 -13.18 -31.77 22.34
C SER A 887 -13.86 -30.49 22.83
N THR A 888 -14.15 -29.46 22.03
CA THR A 888 -14.48 -28.16 22.69
C THR A 888 -15.94 -27.91 23.04
N PHE A 889 -16.97 -28.59 22.51
CA PHE A 889 -18.35 -28.38 23.00
C PHE A 889 -19.26 -29.61 22.91
N ALA A 890 -19.30 -30.42 23.97
CA ALA A 890 -20.49 -31.23 24.27
C ALA A 890 -20.59 -31.62 25.75
N ARG A 891 -21.49 -30.94 26.47
CA ARG A 891 -22.36 -31.43 27.57
C ARG A 891 -23.32 -30.29 27.92
N LEU A 892 -24.65 -30.41 28.01
CA LEU A 892 -25.56 -31.52 28.31
C LEU A 892 -26.94 -31.24 27.67
N LYS A 893 -27.68 -32.30 27.32
CA LYS A 893 -28.97 -32.61 27.96
C LYS A 893 -29.33 -34.09 27.76
N LYS A 894 -29.67 -34.73 28.89
CA LYS A 894 -30.33 -36.04 28.98
C LYS A 894 -31.83 -35.83 28.80
N GLY A 895 -32.51 -36.75 28.11
CA GLY A 895 -33.96 -36.92 28.22
C GLY A 895 -34.62 -37.75 27.12
N GLN A 896 -34.98 -38.99 27.48
CA GLN A 896 -36.03 -39.87 26.92
C GLN A 896 -35.70 -40.50 25.54
N GLY A 897 -35.44 -41.81 25.40
CA GLY A 897 -36.35 -42.96 25.62
C GLY A 897 -36.96 -43.35 24.25
N GLY A 898 -37.03 -44.56 23.72
CA GLY A 898 -36.61 -45.92 24.07
C GLY A 898 -36.89 -46.84 22.85
N ASN A 899 -36.65 -48.15 23.02
CA ASN A 899 -36.87 -49.30 22.11
C ASN A 899 -35.80 -49.50 21.01
N GLY A 900 -34.97 -50.55 21.00
CA GLY A 900 -35.06 -51.87 21.64
C GLY A 900 -35.14 -52.95 20.55
N ARG A 901 -33.99 -53.48 20.12
CA ARG A 901 -33.88 -54.79 19.45
C ARG A 901 -32.79 -55.58 20.16
N GLU A 902 -33.07 -56.83 20.52
CA GLU A 902 -32.12 -57.65 21.30
C GLU A 902 -30.90 -58.12 20.48
N PRO A 903 -29.70 -58.16 21.09
CA PRO A 903 -28.46 -58.59 20.46
C PRO A 903 -28.38 -60.10 20.15
N LYS A 904 -28.09 -60.44 18.88
CA LYS A 904 -28.13 -61.80 18.32
C LYS A 904 -26.82 -62.60 18.39
N TYR A 905 -25.68 -61.99 18.69
CA TYR A 905 -24.36 -62.62 18.55
C TYR A 905 -23.61 -62.72 19.89
N PRO A 906 -23.63 -63.87 20.59
CA PRO A 906 -22.84 -64.09 21.80
C PRO A 906 -21.33 -64.21 21.50
N CYS A 907 -20.49 -63.78 22.45
CA CYS A 907 -19.05 -63.97 22.37
C CYS A 907 -18.68 -65.46 22.50
N PRO A 908 -17.82 -66.01 21.62
CA PRO A 908 -17.46 -67.43 21.66
C PRO A 908 -16.37 -67.80 22.70
N ARG A 909 -15.86 -66.86 23.52
CA ARG A 909 -14.81 -67.15 24.51
C ARG A 909 -15.43 -67.76 25.79
N PRO A 910 -14.95 -68.94 26.26
CA PRO A 910 -15.43 -69.54 27.51
C PRO A 910 -15.26 -68.59 28.70
N GLY A 911 -16.34 -68.31 29.43
CA GLY A 911 -16.36 -67.36 30.56
C GLY A 911 -16.73 -65.91 30.23
N CYS A 912 -17.01 -65.57 28.96
CA CYS A 912 -17.49 -64.24 28.57
C CYS A 912 -19.01 -64.25 28.28
N THR A 913 -19.78 -63.40 28.97
CA THR A 913 -21.26 -63.35 28.89
C THR A 913 -21.81 -62.27 27.94
N GLN A 914 -20.93 -61.56 27.22
CA GLN A 914 -21.29 -60.44 26.33
C GLN A 914 -22.02 -60.90 25.05
N LYS A 915 -23.07 -60.17 24.66
CA LYS A 915 -23.86 -60.39 23.43
C LYS A 915 -23.92 -59.10 22.61
N PHE A 916 -23.82 -59.22 21.29
CA PHE A 916 -23.72 -58.08 20.37
C PHE A 916 -24.81 -58.12 19.28
N GLU A 917 -25.24 -56.96 18.79
CA GLU A 917 -26.25 -56.84 17.74
C GLU A 917 -25.69 -57.17 16.35
N THR A 918 -24.38 -57.02 16.14
CA THR A 918 -23.71 -57.32 14.87
C THR A 918 -22.49 -58.24 15.04
N ARG A 919 -22.17 -59.02 13.99
CA ARG A 919 -20.94 -59.84 13.95
C ARG A 919 -19.65 -59.01 13.96
N VAL A 920 -19.72 -57.75 13.51
CA VAL A 920 -18.56 -56.85 13.44
C VAL A 920 -18.16 -56.42 14.86
N ASP A 921 -19.14 -56.07 15.70
CA ASP A 921 -18.89 -55.69 17.09
C ASP A 921 -18.40 -56.89 17.92
N CYS A 922 -18.96 -58.08 17.68
CA CYS A 922 -18.45 -59.32 18.28
C CYS A 922 -16.99 -59.61 17.88
N ARG A 923 -16.62 -59.38 16.60
CA ARG A 923 -15.22 -59.49 16.13
C ARG A 923 -14.31 -58.43 16.75
N GLY A 924 -14.78 -57.19 16.89
CA GLY A 924 -14.04 -56.12 17.57
C GLY A 924 -13.77 -56.46 19.04
N HIS A 925 -14.77 -56.99 19.74
CA HIS A 925 -14.63 -57.46 21.11
C HIS A 925 -13.65 -58.65 21.22
N LEU A 926 -13.64 -59.57 20.27
CA LEU A 926 -12.66 -60.67 20.19
C LEU A 926 -11.20 -60.18 20.13
N MET A 927 -10.94 -58.97 19.61
CA MET A 927 -9.60 -58.38 19.59
C MET A 927 -9.16 -57.84 20.96
N SER A 928 -10.10 -57.46 21.84
CA SER A 928 -9.79 -57.05 23.23
C SER A 928 -9.27 -58.20 24.10
N HIS A 929 -9.59 -59.43 23.71
CA HIS A 929 -9.11 -60.67 24.31
C HIS A 929 -7.66 -61.01 23.93
N ILE A 930 -7.18 -60.44 22.82
CA ILE A 930 -5.87 -60.71 22.21
C ILE A 930 -4.81 -59.68 22.65
N GLN A 931 -5.20 -58.48 23.13
CA GLN A 931 -4.29 -57.42 23.57
C GLN A 931 -3.70 -57.58 24.99
N ARG A 932 -3.79 -58.76 25.63
CA ARG A 932 -3.24 -58.99 26.99
C ARG A 932 -2.00 -59.88 27.06
N ILE A 933 -1.38 -60.23 25.94
CA ILE A 933 -0.17 -61.06 25.96
C ILE A 933 0.85 -60.49 24.98
N LEU A 934 1.76 -59.65 25.48
CA LEU A 934 3.24 -59.77 25.37
C LEU A 934 3.96 -58.48 25.86
N PRO A 935 5.16 -58.57 26.48
CA PRO A 935 5.84 -57.48 27.19
C PRO A 935 6.93 -56.75 26.37
N LYS A 936 7.35 -55.57 26.86
CA LYS A 936 8.44 -54.69 26.34
C LYS A 936 9.78 -55.41 26.18
N PRO A 937 10.61 -54.97 25.22
CA PRO A 937 11.81 -54.17 25.55
C PRO A 937 11.63 -52.67 25.30
#